data_AF-A0A0P9MHR7-F1
#
_entry.id   AF-A0A0P9MHR7-F1
#
_cell.length_a   1.000
_cell.length_b   1.000
_cell.length_c   1.000
_cell.angle_alpha   90.00
_cell.angle_beta   90.00
_cell.angle_gamma   90.00
#
_symmetry.space_group_name_H-M   'P 1'
#
loop_
_entity.id
_entity.type
_entity.pdbx_description
1 polymer ?
#
loop_
_entity_poly.entity_id
_entity_poly.type
_entity_poly.pdbx_seq_one_letter_code
_entity_poly.pdbx_strand_id
1 'polypeptide(L)'
;MRNAMKTLLKKFFALLCSTWAWSLLLVLVLAACIWMFGPLLAVADNRFWDSPIARLVSISVLFLVWGLGIVFNNWRIGLQKKQAQDSHAGQELLRKSVAVEKEHLELVSRFKDALRVLKDSALYGELGARGRVELPWYALIGPQGSGKTSLLDFSGLDFPLDRVGRKLTHDTSSTSSCGWYFTEQAILLDTSGRYLDQPVPEVDGSAWMTLLGLLRGRHRVQPLSGVLVTLPVDILVDERDKRLEKLAEDVCARLDEVFQQLHVDVPVYLILTKADSIAGFDDFFDQLSREESEQVLGGTFQNGQSGTDSGVLIQEFETLLQRLGSQVITRIHQERDSQRRGKMLEFPNLLGGIAHRLGVFVELAFSGNRYQRASHLRGFYLTRAPQLAQSSQRADGEVGTGLQVPQPGKARFIHNLLRHVIFPESDLAVLNKEARGKILWRQRAVYCAALLFLSGFGVLWATGFSANHDRLERPRILGEQWAQQRSSLTAEDDLLTVLDSLNTLYQAAQVFPDNSDVTLYERNGLYQGEPANDVLLRAYHAQLQGQLLPRVVRMFEARIMASLQDREQLLDNLRAYLMLVQREHRIPSALKERVATDWSIRYVGHAQAQHELNQHFGRLLEQSFAYPLNDVLVAQARQVLRNESFANVVYRVLREKARVLPDYSLGHNTGPQAKHLAGTDYRIPGFYTRQGYEQYFVTRGTAVVTEIMRDNWVLGESEQYNAHQLRALMVELEKLYFRDYADHWAEAIGRVSLQPFEGASQAAVQLAGLTAAHSPLLQLLVEVRDNTLFPVLADSLGAMKAEAEKIAPGPVALTQVAAIGDTLQQTVTDSLPTMAKQSLQRRFDPLHRLLDDENGPAADLITALNAINELQMQMAALGRSGQPELAAYEMAKGRMSGQRDALSNLRNAATVLPQPLGGWLSALAEDT
;
A
#
# COMPACT_ATOMS: atom_id res chain seq x y z
N MET A 1 11.61 -2.18 26.02
CA MET A 1 11.99 -1.82 24.62
C MET A 1 13.32 -1.07 24.49
N ARG A 2 13.59 0.00 25.25
CA ARG A 2 14.81 0.84 25.07
C ARG A 2 16.16 0.10 25.21
N ASN A 3 16.26 -0.89 26.10
CA ASN A 3 17.49 -1.67 26.28
C ASN A 3 17.68 -2.72 25.16
N ALA A 4 16.61 -3.37 24.70
CA ALA A 4 16.64 -4.29 23.57
C ALA A 4 17.06 -3.58 22.26
N MET A 5 16.54 -2.37 22.04
CA MET A 5 16.88 -1.54 20.89
C MET A 5 18.34 -1.05 20.95
N LYS A 6 18.87 -0.72 22.14
CA LYS A 6 20.30 -0.39 22.33
C LYS A 6 21.22 -1.59 22.12
N THR A 7 20.83 -2.80 22.53
CA THR A 7 21.60 -4.01 22.26
C THR A 7 21.57 -4.40 20.79
N LEU A 8 20.43 -4.23 20.11
CA LEU A 8 20.34 -4.42 18.66
C LEU A 8 21.18 -3.38 17.91
N LEU A 9 21.12 -2.11 18.30
CA LEU A 9 21.97 -1.06 17.71
C LEU A 9 23.46 -1.33 17.95
N LYS A 10 23.86 -1.76 19.15
CA LYS A 10 25.27 -2.13 19.42
C LYS A 10 25.72 -3.34 18.61
N LYS A 11 24.86 -4.37 18.49
CA LYS A 11 25.15 -5.54 17.65
C LYS A 11 25.22 -5.17 16.16
N PHE A 12 24.34 -4.29 15.70
CA PHE A 12 24.32 -3.78 14.34
C PHE A 12 25.56 -2.92 14.05
N PHE A 13 25.97 -2.05 14.99
CA PHE A 13 27.20 -1.26 14.86
C PHE A 13 28.46 -2.12 14.92
N ALA A 14 28.49 -3.15 15.77
CA ALA A 14 29.58 -4.13 15.82
C ALA A 14 29.68 -4.95 14.53
N LEU A 15 28.54 -5.33 13.94
CA LEU A 15 28.46 -5.95 12.62
C LEU A 15 28.94 -4.98 11.53
N LEU A 16 28.52 -3.72 11.54
CA LEU A 16 28.98 -2.69 10.59
C LEU A 16 30.47 -2.34 10.75
N CYS A 17 31.06 -2.49 11.92
CA CYS A 17 32.50 -2.29 12.12
C CYS A 17 33.33 -3.52 11.72
N SER A 18 32.71 -4.66 11.44
CA SER A 18 33.44 -5.85 11.00
C SER A 18 33.84 -5.73 9.51
N THR A 19 35.08 -6.08 9.21
CA THR A 19 35.64 -5.98 7.84
C THR A 19 34.93 -6.91 6.85
N TRP A 20 34.31 -8.01 7.30
CA TRP A 20 33.49 -8.85 6.42
C TRP A 20 32.22 -8.13 5.96
N ALA A 21 31.65 -7.24 6.77
CA ALA A 21 30.32 -6.68 6.49
C ALA A 21 30.39 -5.67 5.34
N TRP A 22 31.47 -4.90 5.30
CA TRP A 22 31.78 -4.02 4.18
C TRP A 22 32.08 -4.78 2.89
N SER A 23 32.79 -5.92 2.97
CA SER A 23 33.03 -6.73 1.78
C SER A 23 31.76 -7.42 1.27
N LEU A 24 30.87 -7.88 2.15
CA LEU A 24 29.54 -8.39 1.79
C LEU A 24 28.67 -7.31 1.14
N LEU A 25 28.66 -6.11 1.72
CA LEU A 25 27.89 -4.98 1.19
C LEU A 25 28.37 -4.58 -0.20
N LEU A 26 29.70 -4.57 -0.43
CA LEU A 26 30.29 -4.34 -1.74
C LEU A 26 29.85 -5.39 -2.78
N VAL A 27 29.83 -6.67 -2.40
CA VAL A 27 29.36 -7.78 -3.26
C VAL A 27 27.87 -7.64 -3.58
N LEU A 28 27.04 -7.25 -2.61
CA LEU A 28 25.61 -6.99 -2.83
C LEU A 28 25.36 -5.81 -3.77
N VAL A 29 26.12 -4.72 -3.62
CA VAL A 29 26.05 -3.56 -4.52
C VAL A 29 26.46 -3.95 -5.95
N LEU A 30 27.53 -4.73 -6.10
CA LEU A 30 27.95 -5.24 -7.40
C LEU A 30 26.90 -6.17 -8.02
N ALA A 31 26.25 -7.04 -7.24
CA ALA A 31 25.15 -7.87 -7.71
C ALA A 31 23.94 -7.04 -8.19
N ALA A 32 23.57 -5.99 -7.46
CA ALA A 32 22.52 -5.07 -7.87
C ALA A 32 22.88 -4.31 -9.16
N CYS A 33 24.14 -3.88 -9.29
CA CYS A 33 24.63 -3.25 -10.51
C CYS A 33 24.59 -4.19 -11.73
N ILE A 34 25.00 -5.45 -11.56
CA ILE A 34 24.92 -6.48 -12.63
C ILE A 34 23.46 -6.73 -13.02
N TRP A 35 22.52 -6.71 -12.06
CA TRP A 35 21.10 -6.93 -12.34
C TRP A 35 20.45 -5.77 -13.10
N MET A 36 20.73 -4.53 -12.68
CA MET A 36 20.10 -3.31 -13.19
C MET A 36 20.75 -2.78 -14.47
N PHE A 37 22.08 -2.77 -14.54
CA PHE A 37 22.83 -2.23 -15.68
C PHE A 37 23.35 -3.30 -16.64
N GLY A 38 23.23 -4.59 -16.28
CA GLY A 38 23.65 -5.70 -17.13
C GLY A 38 23.09 -5.66 -18.55
N PRO A 39 21.77 -5.45 -18.76
CA PRO A 39 21.17 -5.43 -20.10
C PRO A 39 21.64 -4.28 -20.99
N LEU A 40 22.20 -3.23 -20.39
CA LEU A 40 22.67 -2.02 -21.09
C LEU A 40 24.15 -2.14 -21.53
N LEU A 41 24.88 -3.13 -21.01
CA LEU A 41 26.29 -3.36 -21.34
C LEU A 41 26.42 -4.32 -22.53
N ALA A 42 26.75 -3.76 -23.70
CA ALA A 42 27.18 -4.51 -24.87
C ALA A 42 28.70 -4.43 -25.00
N VAL A 43 29.37 -5.58 -25.15
CA VAL A 43 30.81 -5.65 -25.44
C VAL A 43 30.97 -6.38 -26.77
N ALA A 44 31.56 -5.71 -27.77
CA ALA A 44 31.72 -6.22 -29.14
C ALA A 44 30.40 -6.73 -29.77
N ASP A 45 29.34 -5.92 -29.68
CA ASP A 45 27.98 -6.20 -30.17
C ASP A 45 27.27 -7.43 -29.55
N ASN A 46 27.92 -8.13 -28.61
CA ASN A 46 27.31 -9.21 -27.84
C ASN A 46 26.83 -8.68 -26.48
N ARG A 47 25.53 -8.80 -26.20
CA ARG A 47 24.92 -8.44 -24.90
C ARG A 47 24.98 -9.64 -23.96
N PHE A 48 26.13 -9.87 -23.34
CA PHE A 48 26.40 -11.01 -22.45
C PHE A 48 25.41 -11.15 -21.28
N TRP A 49 24.77 -10.07 -20.84
CA TRP A 49 23.83 -10.03 -19.70
C TRP A 49 22.37 -9.76 -20.09
N ASP A 50 22.02 -9.92 -21.36
CA ASP A 50 20.62 -9.81 -21.81
C ASP A 50 19.76 -10.92 -21.17
N SER A 51 20.26 -12.15 -21.20
CA SER A 51 19.60 -13.30 -20.59
C SER A 51 19.55 -13.20 -19.05
N PRO A 52 18.38 -13.38 -18.42
CA PRO A 52 18.25 -13.49 -16.96
C PRO A 52 19.13 -14.59 -16.36
N ILE A 53 19.36 -15.67 -17.10
CA ILE A 53 20.17 -16.82 -16.66
C ILE A 53 21.64 -16.43 -16.56
N ALA A 54 22.16 -15.67 -17.53
CA ALA A 54 23.55 -15.19 -17.52
C ALA A 54 23.83 -14.26 -16.33
N ARG A 55 22.84 -13.46 -15.92
CA ARG A 55 22.92 -12.58 -14.72
C ARG A 55 22.92 -13.37 -13.42
N LEU A 56 22.10 -14.42 -13.30
CA LEU A 56 22.08 -15.26 -12.12
C LEU A 56 23.39 -16.05 -11.95
N VAL A 57 23.97 -16.54 -13.05
CA VAL A 57 25.25 -17.26 -13.03
C VAL A 57 26.40 -16.33 -12.59
N SER A 58 26.48 -15.11 -13.13
CA SER A 58 27.54 -14.16 -12.75
C SER A 58 27.44 -13.72 -11.28
N ILE A 59 26.23 -13.47 -10.78
CA ILE A 59 25.99 -13.17 -9.36
C ILE A 59 26.39 -14.36 -8.49
N SER A 60 26.05 -15.59 -8.88
CA SER A 60 26.40 -16.79 -8.12
C SER A 60 27.92 -16.99 -8.02
N VAL A 61 28.65 -16.77 -9.12
CA VAL A 61 30.13 -16.85 -9.13
C VAL A 61 30.75 -15.77 -8.23
N LEU A 62 30.21 -14.54 -8.26
CA LEU A 62 30.67 -13.43 -7.41
C LEU A 62 30.58 -13.78 -5.92
N PHE A 63 29.45 -14.34 -5.48
CA PHE A 63 29.27 -14.77 -4.08
C PHE A 63 30.17 -15.95 -3.70
N LEU A 64 30.41 -16.89 -4.63
CA LEU A 64 31.28 -18.04 -4.41
C LEU A 64 32.74 -17.61 -4.21
N VAL A 65 33.25 -16.69 -5.03
CA VAL A 65 34.61 -16.14 -4.91
C VAL A 65 34.78 -15.39 -3.58
N TRP A 66 33.79 -14.59 -3.18
CA TRP A 66 33.80 -13.89 -1.90
C TRP A 66 33.84 -14.86 -0.71
N GLY A 67 33.00 -15.90 -0.72
CA GLY A 67 32.94 -16.90 0.34
C GLY A 67 34.27 -17.67 0.50
N LEU A 68 34.89 -18.09 -0.60
CA LEU A 68 36.19 -18.77 -0.58
C LEU A 68 37.31 -17.86 -0.04
N GLY A 69 37.29 -16.56 -0.39
CA GLY A 69 38.26 -15.59 0.11
C GLY A 69 38.26 -15.44 1.63
N ILE A 70 37.08 -15.49 2.26
CA ILE A 70 36.94 -15.41 3.72
C ILE A 70 37.50 -16.65 4.41
N VAL A 71 37.18 -17.84 3.92
CA VAL A 71 37.63 -19.11 4.50
C VAL A 71 39.16 -19.22 4.43
N PHE A 72 39.75 -18.86 3.29
CA PHE A 72 41.20 -18.90 3.09
C PHE A 72 41.96 -17.94 4.02
N ASN A 73 41.46 -16.71 4.19
CA ASN A 73 42.08 -15.73 5.07
C ASN A 73 42.06 -16.17 6.54
N ASN A 74 40.92 -16.67 7.01
CA ASN A 74 40.76 -17.15 8.39
C ASN A 74 41.63 -18.39 8.68
N TRP A 75 41.77 -19.29 7.72
CA TRP A 75 42.63 -20.47 7.85
C TRP A 75 44.12 -20.11 7.96
N ARG A 76 44.60 -19.17 7.13
CA ARG A 76 45.99 -18.69 7.15
C ARG A 76 46.38 -18.03 8.46
N ILE A 77 45.48 -17.22 9.03
CA ILE A 77 45.68 -16.57 10.33
C ILE A 77 45.72 -17.60 11.47
N GLY A 78 44.91 -18.66 11.38
CA GLY A 78 44.89 -19.75 12.36
C GLY A 78 46.18 -20.58 12.39
N LEU A 79 46.84 -20.77 11.25
CA LEU A 79 48.11 -21.50 11.15
C LEU A 79 49.28 -20.70 11.75
N GLN A 80 49.34 -19.38 11.52
CA GLN A 80 50.38 -18.51 12.07
C GLN A 80 50.33 -18.40 13.60
N LYS A 81 49.12 -18.43 14.19
CA LYS A 81 48.95 -18.39 15.65
C LYS A 81 49.43 -19.67 16.35
N LYS A 82 49.29 -20.83 15.72
CA LYS A 82 49.74 -22.11 16.29
C LYS A 82 51.27 -22.25 16.33
N GLN A 83 51.96 -21.81 15.27
CA GLN A 83 53.43 -21.86 15.23
C GLN A 83 54.12 -20.92 16.23
N ALA A 84 53.46 -19.83 16.63
CA ALA A 84 54.01 -18.88 17.61
C ALA A 84 53.84 -19.33 19.08
N GLN A 85 52.93 -20.28 19.37
CA GLN A 85 52.63 -20.73 20.75
C GLN A 85 53.63 -21.77 21.29
N ASP A 86 54.31 -22.53 20.43
CA ASP A 86 55.16 -23.65 20.83
C ASP A 86 56.64 -23.29 21.10
N SER A 87 57.05 -22.04 20.84
CA SER A 87 58.44 -21.58 21.05
C SER A 87 58.62 -20.90 22.41
N HIS A 88 59.79 -21.05 23.06
CA HIS A 88 60.10 -20.40 24.35
C HIS A 88 59.92 -18.87 24.31
N ALA A 89 60.25 -18.23 23.19
CA ALA A 89 59.99 -16.81 22.96
C ALA A 89 58.47 -16.49 22.93
N GLY A 90 57.65 -17.42 22.44
CA GLY A 90 56.19 -17.32 22.45
C GLY A 90 55.59 -17.40 23.85
N GLN A 91 56.14 -18.24 24.74
CA GLN A 91 55.70 -18.30 26.14
C GLN A 91 56.05 -17.03 26.93
N GLU A 92 57.19 -16.40 26.65
CA GLU A 92 57.57 -15.13 27.27
C GLU A 92 56.69 -13.98 26.76
N LEU A 93 56.42 -13.92 25.45
CA LEU A 93 55.43 -12.99 24.88
C LEU A 93 54.02 -13.23 25.44
N LEU A 94 53.63 -14.48 25.68
CA LEU A 94 52.36 -14.82 26.35
C LEU A 94 52.33 -14.33 27.80
N ARG A 95 53.39 -14.54 28.59
CA ARG A 95 53.47 -14.00 29.96
C ARG A 95 53.40 -12.47 29.98
N LYS A 96 54.12 -11.80 29.10
CA LYS A 96 54.11 -10.33 28.98
C LYS A 96 52.74 -9.81 28.53
N SER A 97 52.12 -10.42 27.52
CA SER A 97 50.76 -10.05 27.08
C SER A 97 49.68 -10.32 28.14
N VAL A 98 49.80 -11.39 28.93
CA VAL A 98 48.90 -11.63 30.08
C VAL A 98 49.10 -10.56 31.16
N ALA A 99 50.35 -10.15 31.41
CA ALA A 99 50.63 -9.06 32.35
C ALA A 99 50.07 -7.72 31.84
N VAL A 100 50.24 -7.40 30.54
CA VAL A 100 49.64 -6.22 29.89
C VAL A 100 48.12 -6.25 30.01
N GLU A 101 47.47 -7.37 29.69
CA GLU A 101 46.01 -7.47 29.75
C GLU A 101 45.50 -7.34 31.20
N LYS A 102 46.21 -7.92 32.17
CA LYS A 102 45.87 -7.77 33.60
C LYS A 102 45.94 -6.31 34.05
N GLU A 103 47.02 -5.60 33.71
CA GLU A 103 47.20 -4.18 34.00
C GLU A 103 46.15 -3.31 33.31
N HIS A 104 45.87 -3.60 32.03
CA HIS A 104 44.83 -2.93 31.26
C HIS A 104 43.45 -3.10 31.92
N LEU A 105 43.07 -4.32 32.30
CA LEU A 105 41.79 -4.60 32.94
C LEU A 105 41.68 -3.92 34.31
N GLU A 106 42.74 -3.93 35.12
CA GLU A 106 42.75 -3.27 36.43
C GLU A 106 42.58 -1.75 36.27
N LEU A 107 43.34 -1.12 35.37
CA LEU A 107 43.24 0.31 35.06
C LEU A 107 41.85 0.70 34.55
N VAL A 108 41.30 -0.06 33.60
CA VAL A 108 39.96 0.18 33.06
C VAL A 108 38.89 0.03 34.15
N SER A 109 39.04 -0.95 35.05
CA SER A 109 38.12 -1.15 36.17
C SER A 109 38.15 0.04 37.12
N ARG A 110 39.34 0.40 37.63
CA ARG A 110 39.47 1.52 38.56
C ARG A 110 39.04 2.86 37.95
N PHE A 111 39.32 3.07 36.66
CA PHE A 111 38.87 4.25 35.94
C PHE A 111 37.34 4.31 35.83
N LYS A 112 36.67 3.18 35.58
CA LYS A 112 35.19 3.11 35.58
C LYS A 112 34.63 3.38 36.97
N ASP A 113 35.26 2.85 38.01
CA ASP A 113 34.85 3.09 39.40
C ASP A 113 35.00 4.58 39.75
N ALA A 114 36.10 5.22 39.36
CA ALA A 114 36.30 6.66 39.51
C ALA A 114 35.22 7.49 38.77
N LEU A 115 34.87 7.11 37.54
CA LEU A 115 33.77 7.76 36.80
C LEU A 115 32.40 7.52 37.42
N ARG A 116 32.21 6.39 38.13
CA ARG A 116 30.98 6.09 38.86
C ARG A 116 30.88 6.96 40.11
N VAL A 117 31.96 7.08 40.87
CA VAL A 117 32.06 8.01 42.02
C VAL A 117 31.76 9.44 41.58
N LEU A 118 32.30 9.90 40.45
CA LEU A 118 32.03 11.23 39.90
C LEU A 118 30.56 11.44 39.49
N LYS A 119 29.87 10.38 39.04
CA LYS A 119 28.46 10.45 38.63
C LYS A 119 27.49 10.32 39.79
N ASP A 120 27.80 9.52 40.78
CA ASP A 120 26.86 9.13 41.83
C ASP A 120 27.04 9.93 43.13
N SER A 121 28.15 10.68 43.28
CA SER A 121 28.40 11.47 44.49
C SER A 121 27.54 12.73 44.60
N ALA A 122 27.10 13.02 45.82
CA ALA A 122 26.36 14.24 46.15
C ALA A 122 27.26 15.49 46.11
N LEU A 123 28.58 15.35 46.31
CA LEU A 123 29.56 16.45 46.28
C LEU A 123 29.52 17.19 44.94
N TYR A 124 29.42 16.46 43.83
CA TYR A 124 29.30 17.03 42.49
C TYR A 124 27.83 17.09 42.04
N GLY A 125 26.88 16.92 42.97
CA GLY A 125 25.44 16.92 42.75
C GLY A 125 24.94 18.20 42.09
N GLU A 126 25.39 19.33 42.63
CA GLU A 126 25.03 20.70 42.21
C GLU A 126 25.62 21.07 40.85
N LEU A 127 26.79 20.50 40.52
CA LEU A 127 27.37 20.58 39.18
C LEU A 127 26.53 19.66 38.28
N GLY A 128 25.66 20.23 37.43
CA GLY A 128 24.85 19.47 36.49
C GLY A 128 25.69 18.51 35.61
N ALA A 129 25.04 17.65 34.81
CA ALA A 129 25.73 16.60 34.04
C ALA A 129 26.90 17.12 33.15
N ARG A 130 26.83 18.37 32.71
CA ARG A 130 27.89 19.05 31.95
C ARG A 130 29.06 19.50 32.84
N GLY A 131 28.79 20.08 34.00
CA GLY A 131 29.82 20.51 34.97
C GLY A 131 30.64 19.34 35.53
N ARG A 132 30.04 18.15 35.71
CA ARG A 132 30.79 16.94 36.12
C ARG A 132 31.78 16.45 35.06
N VAL A 133 31.49 16.71 33.79
CA VAL A 133 32.38 16.36 32.67
C VAL A 133 33.50 17.41 32.53
N GLU A 134 33.21 18.66 32.86
CA GLU A 134 34.13 19.80 32.75
C GLU A 134 35.11 19.94 33.95
N LEU A 135 34.95 19.14 35.03
CA LEU A 135 35.86 19.18 36.19
C LEU A 135 37.33 18.89 35.77
N PRO A 136 38.31 19.72 36.17
CA PRO A 136 39.69 19.59 35.73
C PRO A 136 40.41 18.39 36.35
N TRP A 137 41.21 17.70 35.53
CA TRP A 137 41.98 16.52 35.93
C TRP A 137 43.48 16.82 35.77
N TYR A 138 44.25 16.57 36.83
CA TYR A 138 45.69 16.77 36.84
C TYR A 138 46.41 15.45 37.08
N ALA A 139 47.50 15.20 36.34
CA ALA A 139 48.33 14.02 36.53
C ALA A 139 49.61 14.36 37.30
N LEU A 140 49.85 13.68 38.42
CA LEU A 140 51.14 13.75 39.13
C LEU A 140 52.09 12.69 38.58
N ILE A 141 53.22 13.10 38.02
CA ILE A 141 54.25 12.24 37.46
C ILE A 141 55.58 12.50 38.18
N GLY A 142 56.38 11.45 38.41
CA GLY A 142 57.69 11.57 39.04
C GLY A 142 58.28 10.21 39.41
N PRO A 143 59.57 10.15 39.78
CA PRO A 143 60.26 8.89 40.03
C PRO A 143 59.71 8.20 41.28
N GLN A 144 59.93 6.89 41.42
CA GLN A 144 59.49 6.18 42.62
C GLN A 144 60.15 6.78 43.89
N GLY A 145 59.35 6.97 44.96
CA GLY A 145 59.84 7.59 46.20
C GLY A 145 60.04 9.11 46.14
N SER A 146 59.53 9.79 45.10
CA SER A 146 59.58 11.25 45.01
C SER A 146 58.66 12.00 45.97
N GLY A 147 57.79 11.30 46.70
CA GLY A 147 56.84 11.92 47.63
C GLY A 147 55.54 12.38 46.98
N LYS A 148 55.14 11.86 45.81
CA LYS A 148 53.84 12.13 45.16
C LYS A 148 52.65 11.88 46.10
N THR A 149 52.54 10.66 46.63
CA THR A 149 51.46 10.26 47.53
C THR A 149 51.50 11.08 48.83
N SER A 150 52.70 11.28 49.41
CA SER A 150 52.88 12.16 50.58
C SER A 150 52.46 13.61 50.31
N LEU A 151 52.73 14.16 49.12
CA LEU A 151 52.30 15.51 48.76
C LEU A 151 50.78 15.62 48.74
N LEU A 152 50.07 14.59 48.25
CA LEU A 152 48.61 14.58 48.21
C LEU A 152 48.01 14.36 49.61
N ASP A 153 48.48 13.37 50.35
CA ASP A 153 47.99 13.04 51.69
C ASP A 153 48.18 14.19 52.69
N PHE A 154 49.27 14.94 52.55
CA PHE A 154 49.60 16.08 53.40
C PHE A 154 49.33 17.45 52.73
N SER A 155 48.55 17.48 51.65
CA SER A 155 48.23 18.72 50.93
C SER A 155 47.35 19.71 51.71
N GLY A 156 46.65 19.23 52.74
CA GLY A 156 45.65 20.02 53.46
C GLY A 156 44.38 20.31 52.64
N LEU A 157 44.21 19.68 51.47
CA LEU A 157 42.97 19.72 50.70
C LEU A 157 41.92 18.77 51.32
N ASP A 158 40.65 19.13 51.19
CA ASP A 158 39.55 18.25 51.60
C ASP A 158 39.27 17.19 50.52
N PHE A 159 39.40 15.92 50.91
CA PHE A 159 39.08 14.75 50.10
C PHE A 159 37.85 14.00 50.64
N PRO A 160 36.63 14.54 50.48
CA PRO A 160 35.42 14.02 51.15
C PRO A 160 35.00 12.63 50.68
N LEU A 161 35.32 12.24 49.44
CA LEU A 161 34.90 10.96 48.85
C LEU A 161 35.91 9.82 49.08
N ASP A 162 37.13 10.14 49.51
CA ASP A 162 38.21 9.16 49.72
C ASP A 162 38.23 8.58 51.15
N ARG A 163 37.38 9.11 52.06
CA ARG A 163 37.37 8.77 53.49
C ARG A 163 36.74 7.42 53.85
N VAL A 164 36.01 6.76 52.94
CA VAL A 164 35.26 5.52 53.25
C VAL A 164 36.11 4.23 53.17
N GLY A 165 37.39 4.33 52.80
CA GLY A 165 38.28 3.15 52.71
C GLY A 165 39.77 3.39 52.98
N ARG A 166 40.24 4.63 53.04
CA ARG A 166 41.63 4.94 53.40
C ARG A 166 41.76 5.10 54.92
N LYS A 167 42.25 4.05 55.60
CA LYS A 167 43.15 4.31 56.75
C LYS A 167 44.31 5.13 56.18
N LEU A 168 44.87 6.08 56.94
CA LEU A 168 46.18 6.67 56.62
C LEU A 168 47.18 5.49 56.54
N THR A 169 47.31 4.89 55.36
CA THR A 169 47.94 3.58 55.19
C THR A 169 49.43 3.76 55.32
N HIS A 170 50.01 2.98 56.22
CA HIS A 170 51.44 2.84 56.49
C HIS A 170 52.31 2.45 55.27
N ASP A 171 51.73 2.30 54.08
CA ASP A 171 52.40 1.90 52.84
C ASP A 171 52.49 3.08 51.84
N THR A 172 53.27 4.11 52.18
CA THR A 172 53.69 5.17 51.23
C THR A 172 54.66 4.64 50.15
N SER A 173 55.01 3.35 50.20
CA SER A 173 56.06 2.74 49.36
C SER A 173 55.60 2.15 48.02
N SER A 174 54.30 1.95 47.75
CA SER A 174 53.90 1.38 46.45
C SER A 174 52.47 1.70 46.01
N THR A 175 52.28 2.81 45.29
CA THR A 175 51.11 2.99 44.40
C THR A 175 51.23 1.96 43.26
N SER A 176 50.42 0.89 43.32
CA SER A 176 50.56 -0.24 42.38
C SER A 176 50.24 0.13 40.95
N SER A 177 49.28 1.02 40.68
CA SER A 177 48.86 1.41 39.32
C SER A 177 48.55 2.91 39.21
N CYS A 178 47.35 3.33 39.60
CA CYS A 178 46.95 4.74 39.68
C CYS A 178 45.93 4.92 40.80
N GLY A 179 46.01 6.06 41.49
CA GLY A 179 45.04 6.50 42.50
C GLY A 179 44.31 7.77 42.03
N TRP A 180 43.01 7.85 42.29
CA TRP A 180 42.20 9.04 42.04
C TRP A 180 41.93 9.72 43.38
N TYR A 181 42.21 11.02 43.45
CA TYR A 181 41.94 11.85 44.62
C TYR A 181 40.90 12.90 44.23
N PHE A 182 39.79 12.92 44.95
CA PHE A 182 38.63 13.75 44.61
C PHE A 182 38.54 14.96 45.53
N THR A 183 38.70 16.15 44.96
CA THR A 183 38.52 17.43 45.68
C THR A 183 37.31 18.19 45.14
N GLU A 184 36.90 19.27 45.81
CA GLU A 184 35.81 20.13 45.34
C GLU A 184 36.10 20.78 43.98
N GLN A 185 37.36 21.12 43.70
CA GLN A 185 37.75 21.92 42.53
C GLN A 185 38.37 21.10 41.39
N ALA A 186 39.01 19.96 41.69
CA ALA A 186 39.72 19.16 40.70
C ALA A 186 39.84 17.68 41.11
N ILE A 187 40.22 16.83 40.15
CA ILE A 187 40.62 15.44 40.39
C ILE A 187 42.12 15.31 40.15
N LEU A 188 42.84 14.77 41.14
CA LEU A 188 44.28 14.53 41.06
C LEU A 188 44.52 13.03 40.83
N LEU A 189 45.31 12.72 39.81
CA LEU A 189 45.73 11.36 39.48
C LEU A 189 47.13 11.13 40.05
N ASP A 190 47.22 10.31 41.11
CA ASP A 190 48.49 9.82 41.62
C ASP A 190 48.97 8.66 40.73
N THR A 191 50.00 8.89 39.94
CA THR A 191 50.55 7.87 39.04
C THR A 191 51.68 7.11 39.72
N SER A 192 51.76 5.80 39.46
CA SER A 192 52.87 4.99 39.93
C SER A 192 54.19 5.45 39.29
N GLY A 193 55.28 5.46 40.07
CA GLY A 193 56.61 5.84 39.56
C GLY A 193 57.07 4.99 38.37
N ARG A 194 56.60 3.74 38.28
CA ARG A 194 56.88 2.84 37.15
C ARG A 194 56.39 3.36 35.80
N TYR A 195 55.39 4.24 35.76
CA TYR A 195 54.93 4.83 34.49
C TYR A 195 55.95 5.83 33.93
N LEU A 196 56.75 6.46 34.79
CA LEU A 196 57.88 7.29 34.40
C LEU A 196 59.13 6.44 34.12
N ASP A 197 59.57 5.67 35.12
CA ASP A 197 60.85 4.96 35.11
C ASP A 197 60.86 3.73 34.16
N GLN A 198 59.67 3.21 33.82
CA GLN A 198 59.38 2.07 32.94
C GLN A 198 60.43 0.94 32.98
N PRO A 199 60.60 0.27 34.15
CA PRO A 199 61.54 -0.84 34.27
C PRO A 199 61.20 -2.00 33.31
N VAL A 200 59.92 -2.18 32.96
CA VAL A 200 59.47 -3.14 31.93
C VAL A 200 58.68 -2.39 30.85
N PRO A 201 59.35 -1.82 29.82
CA PRO A 201 58.73 -0.90 28.85
C PRO A 201 57.49 -1.47 28.13
N GLU A 202 57.48 -2.77 27.83
CA GLU A 202 56.35 -3.43 27.15
C GLU A 202 55.07 -3.43 27.99
N VAL A 203 55.20 -3.59 29.33
CA VAL A 203 54.05 -3.65 30.24
C VAL A 203 53.70 -2.27 30.76
N ASP A 204 54.68 -1.55 31.32
CA ASP A 204 54.47 -0.24 31.95
C ASP A 204 54.10 0.82 30.91
N GLY A 205 54.74 0.79 29.73
CA GLY A 205 54.40 1.68 28.61
C GLY A 205 53.00 1.43 28.07
N SER A 206 52.59 0.16 27.92
CA SER A 206 51.23 -0.17 27.51
C SER A 206 50.17 0.28 28.54
N ALA A 207 50.46 0.12 29.83
CA ALA A 207 49.61 0.58 30.92
C ALA A 207 49.46 2.11 30.92
N TRP A 208 50.56 2.84 30.73
CA TRP A 208 50.55 4.30 30.59
C TRP A 208 49.72 4.76 29.37
N MET A 209 49.92 4.14 28.22
CA MET A 209 49.16 4.44 27.00
C MET A 209 47.67 4.12 27.14
N THR A 210 47.34 3.06 27.87
CA THR A 210 45.96 2.72 28.24
C THR A 210 45.32 3.82 29.08
N LEU A 211 46.03 4.32 30.10
CA LEU A 211 45.55 5.43 30.93
C LEU A 211 45.31 6.69 30.10
N LEU A 212 46.24 7.08 29.22
CA LEU A 212 46.07 8.22 28.32
C LEU A 212 44.88 8.02 27.36
N GLY A 213 44.71 6.80 26.82
CA GLY A 213 43.56 6.44 25.99
C GLY A 213 42.22 6.57 26.72
N LEU A 214 42.16 6.17 28.00
CA LEU A 214 41.00 6.32 28.86
C LEU A 214 40.67 7.79 29.14
N LEU A 215 41.68 8.61 29.43
CA LEU A 215 41.53 10.05 29.64
C LEU A 215 40.99 10.75 28.38
N ARG A 216 41.54 10.42 27.21
CA ARG A 216 41.05 10.92 25.90
C ARG A 216 39.59 10.51 25.63
N GLY A 217 39.23 9.29 26.06
CA GLY A 217 37.86 8.77 25.96
C GLY A 217 36.84 9.54 26.80
N ARG A 218 37.24 10.04 27.98
CA ARG A 218 36.38 10.84 28.88
C ARG A 218 35.99 12.17 28.27
N HIS A 219 36.98 12.95 27.87
CA HIS A 219 36.77 14.32 27.41
C HIS A 219 37.69 14.61 26.23
N ARG A 220 37.13 14.64 25.01
CA ARG A 220 37.93 14.76 23.78
C ARG A 220 38.59 16.12 23.57
N VAL A 221 38.06 17.14 24.24
CA VAL A 221 38.49 18.54 24.06
C VAL A 221 39.62 18.82 25.05
N GLN A 222 39.44 18.48 26.32
CA GLN A 222 40.41 18.73 27.38
C GLN A 222 40.51 17.49 28.29
N PRO A 223 41.24 16.44 27.87
CA PRO A 223 41.34 15.20 28.64
C PRO A 223 42.00 15.42 30.02
N LEU A 224 43.06 16.24 30.04
CA LEU A 224 43.82 16.71 31.19
C LEU A 224 43.92 18.24 31.17
N SER A 225 43.91 18.86 32.34
CA SER A 225 44.04 20.30 32.53
C SER A 225 45.47 20.73 32.87
N GLY A 226 46.32 19.80 33.34
CA GLY A 226 47.73 20.05 33.60
C GLY A 226 48.47 18.81 34.10
N VAL A 227 49.80 18.88 34.12
CA VAL A 227 50.68 17.81 34.65
C VAL A 227 51.56 18.40 35.74
N LEU A 228 51.62 17.71 36.89
CA LEU A 228 52.49 18.06 38.01
C LEU A 228 53.68 17.12 37.98
N VAL A 229 54.88 17.64 37.74
CA VAL A 229 56.12 16.86 37.72
C VAL A 229 56.80 17.02 39.06
N THR A 230 56.94 15.94 39.83
CA THR A 230 57.65 15.97 41.11
C THR A 230 59.13 15.66 40.92
N LEU A 231 60.00 16.55 41.38
CA LEU A 231 61.44 16.39 41.39
C LEU A 231 61.95 16.44 42.84
N PRO A 232 62.55 15.38 43.37
CA PRO A 232 63.16 15.39 44.70
C PRO A 232 64.41 16.28 44.74
N VAL A 233 64.47 17.19 45.72
CA VAL A 233 65.56 18.17 45.84
C VAL A 233 66.90 17.52 46.18
N ASP A 234 66.91 16.35 46.81
CA ASP A 234 68.13 15.58 47.10
C ASP A 234 68.94 15.25 45.83
N ILE A 235 68.28 15.06 44.68
CA ILE A 235 68.95 14.81 43.39
C ILE A 235 69.63 16.09 42.86
N LEU A 236 69.10 17.26 43.21
CA LEU A 236 69.67 18.55 42.81
C LEU A 236 70.85 18.99 43.68
N VAL A 237 70.89 18.51 44.94
CA VAL A 237 71.97 18.85 45.89
C VAL A 237 73.25 18.04 45.60
N ASP A 238 73.13 16.78 45.15
CA ASP A 238 74.30 15.96 44.83
C ASP A 238 74.82 16.24 43.40
N GLU A 239 75.97 16.91 43.31
CA GLU A 239 76.61 17.25 42.03
C GLU A 239 77.10 16.05 41.21
N ARG A 240 77.14 14.84 41.76
CA ARG A 240 77.61 13.64 41.05
C ARG A 240 76.49 12.71 40.64
N ASP A 241 75.25 13.07 40.96
CA ASP A 241 74.10 12.22 40.71
C ASP A 241 73.69 12.24 39.23
N LYS A 242 73.99 11.14 38.53
CA LYS A 242 73.60 10.89 37.13
C LYS A 242 72.11 10.60 36.95
N ARG A 243 71.34 10.51 38.05
CA ARG A 243 69.88 10.31 37.97
C ARG A 243 69.18 11.54 37.41
N LEU A 244 69.78 12.73 37.48
CA LEU A 244 69.17 13.97 37.02
C LEU A 244 68.94 13.97 35.50
N GLU A 245 69.96 13.63 34.70
CA GLU A 245 69.83 13.63 33.23
C GLU A 245 68.84 12.56 32.78
N LYS A 246 68.94 11.34 33.32
CA LYS A 246 68.00 10.26 33.01
C LYS A 246 66.57 10.64 33.36
N LEU A 247 66.35 11.25 34.53
CA LEU A 247 65.02 11.68 34.94
C LEU A 247 64.47 12.76 34.01
N ALA A 248 65.31 13.68 33.54
CA ALA A 248 64.90 14.70 32.58
C ALA A 248 64.48 14.08 31.23
N GLU A 249 65.24 13.09 30.73
CA GLU A 249 64.91 12.34 29.52
C GLU A 249 63.58 11.58 29.66
N ASP A 250 63.39 10.87 30.78
CA ASP A 250 62.18 10.12 31.06
C ASP A 250 60.95 11.06 31.15
N VAL A 251 61.09 12.22 31.81
CA VAL A 251 60.03 13.23 31.89
C VAL A 251 59.69 13.79 30.52
N CYS A 252 60.70 14.15 29.72
CA CYS A 252 60.51 14.65 28.35
C CYS A 252 59.75 13.64 27.50
N ALA A 253 60.15 12.36 27.55
CA ALA A 253 59.49 11.28 26.83
C ALA A 253 58.02 11.11 27.26
N ARG A 254 57.71 11.15 28.57
CA ARG A 254 56.32 11.01 29.03
C ARG A 254 55.45 12.21 28.64
N LEU A 255 55.99 13.43 28.68
CA LEU A 255 55.25 14.61 28.26
C LEU A 255 54.97 14.59 26.75
N ASP A 256 55.92 14.13 25.93
CA ASP A 256 55.70 13.95 24.50
C ASP A 256 54.61 12.91 24.23
N GLU A 257 54.60 11.78 24.94
CA GLU A 257 53.52 10.79 24.80
C GLU A 257 52.14 11.32 25.24
N VAL A 258 52.08 12.12 26.31
CA VAL A 258 50.85 12.81 26.73
C VAL A 258 50.34 13.67 25.58
N PHE A 259 51.21 14.45 24.94
CA PHE A 259 50.84 15.26 23.78
C PHE A 259 50.42 14.39 22.58
N GLN A 260 51.19 13.38 22.22
CA GLN A 260 50.91 12.50 21.07
C GLN A 260 49.58 11.77 21.22
N GLN A 261 49.24 11.31 22.43
CA GLN A 261 47.99 10.59 22.67
C GLN A 261 46.79 11.51 22.88
N LEU A 262 46.94 12.60 23.63
CA LEU A 262 45.82 13.48 23.99
C LEU A 262 45.57 14.58 22.96
N HIS A 263 46.59 14.97 22.17
CA HIS A 263 46.60 16.09 21.23
C HIS A 263 46.24 17.45 21.85
N VAL A 264 46.61 17.64 23.11
CA VAL A 264 46.39 18.88 23.87
C VAL A 264 47.74 19.32 24.45
N ASP A 265 48.04 20.61 24.32
CA ASP A 265 49.18 21.22 25.00
C ASP A 265 48.75 21.49 26.46
N VAL A 266 49.30 20.74 27.40
CA VAL A 266 48.98 20.84 28.82
C VAL A 266 50.04 21.67 29.56
N PRO A 267 49.64 22.58 30.47
CA PRO A 267 50.59 23.28 31.33
C PRO A 267 51.26 22.30 32.29
N VAL A 268 52.58 22.47 32.48
CA VAL A 268 53.38 21.62 33.37
C VAL A 268 53.86 22.42 34.58
N TYR A 269 53.64 21.89 35.77
CA TYR A 269 54.04 22.49 37.04
C TYR A 269 55.16 21.67 37.66
N LEU A 270 56.35 22.26 37.82
CA LEU A 270 57.48 21.57 38.43
C LEU A 270 57.43 21.73 39.95
N ILE A 271 57.28 20.63 40.66
CA ILE A 271 57.20 20.59 42.11
C ILE A 271 58.48 19.99 42.67
N LEU A 272 59.28 20.83 43.29
CA LEU A 272 60.48 20.48 44.03
C LEU A 272 60.07 19.91 45.39
N THR A 273 60.09 18.60 45.51
CA THR A 273 59.68 17.84 46.69
C THR A 273 60.88 17.57 47.59
N LYS A 274 60.63 17.24 48.86
CA LYS A 274 61.68 17.01 49.87
C LYS A 274 62.63 18.20 50.05
N ALA A 275 62.07 19.42 50.07
CA ALA A 275 62.87 20.64 50.25
C ALA A 275 63.68 20.65 51.56
N ASP A 276 63.26 19.83 52.53
CA ASP A 276 63.95 19.55 53.79
C ASP A 276 65.26 18.80 53.68
N SER A 277 65.56 18.21 52.52
CA SER A 277 66.89 17.66 52.23
C SER A 277 67.97 18.74 52.21
N ILE A 278 67.61 20.01 52.00
CA ILE A 278 68.54 21.14 52.10
C ILE A 278 68.73 21.48 53.58
N ALA A 279 69.99 21.45 54.03
CA ALA A 279 70.32 21.80 55.40
C ALA A 279 69.83 23.21 55.76
N GLY A 280 69.17 23.34 56.92
CA GLY A 280 68.62 24.60 57.41
C GLY A 280 67.22 24.95 56.92
N PHE A 281 66.60 24.20 56.00
CA PHE A 281 65.23 24.45 55.55
C PHE A 281 64.22 24.40 56.70
N ASP A 282 64.27 23.34 57.50
CA ASP A 282 63.33 23.16 58.61
C ASP A 282 63.48 24.20 59.69
N ASP A 283 64.73 24.55 59.99
CA ASP A 283 65.09 25.60 60.94
C ASP A 283 64.53 26.93 60.46
N PHE A 284 64.79 27.33 59.21
CA PHE A 284 64.38 28.61 58.64
C PHE A 284 62.85 28.83 58.67
N PHE A 285 62.08 27.76 58.43
CA PHE A 285 60.62 27.82 58.34
C PHE A 285 59.90 27.28 59.59
N ASP A 286 60.60 27.04 60.70
CA ASP A 286 60.02 26.41 61.88
C ASP A 286 58.89 27.24 62.52
N GLN A 287 59.11 28.55 62.58
CA GLN A 287 58.26 29.52 63.26
C GLN A 287 57.15 30.10 62.37
N LEU A 288 56.85 29.49 61.22
CA LEU A 288 55.75 29.94 60.37
C LEU A 288 54.39 29.70 61.07
N SER A 289 53.52 30.70 60.98
CA SER A 289 52.10 30.53 61.25
C SER A 289 51.47 29.56 60.25
N ARG A 290 50.25 29.08 60.55
CA ARG A 290 49.53 28.17 59.65
C ARG A 290 49.33 28.80 58.27
N GLU A 291 48.87 30.04 58.22
CA GLU A 291 48.63 30.76 56.96
C GLU A 291 49.91 30.91 56.15
N GLU A 292 51.02 31.30 56.79
CA GLU A 292 52.33 31.41 56.12
C GLU A 292 52.86 30.05 55.65
N SER A 293 52.61 28.97 56.40
CA SER A 293 53.01 27.61 56.00
C SER A 293 52.20 27.07 54.82
N GLU A 294 51.02 27.62 54.57
CA GLU A 294 50.17 27.24 53.44
C GLU A 294 50.49 28.04 52.17
N GLN A 295 51.25 29.15 52.26
CA GLN A 295 51.66 30.00 51.13
C GLN A 295 52.47 29.26 50.06
N VAL A 296 52.71 29.92 48.92
CA VAL A 296 53.47 29.33 47.81
C VAL A 296 54.93 29.76 47.91
N LEU A 297 55.83 28.78 48.00
CA LEU A 297 57.27 28.98 47.94
C LEU A 297 57.79 28.58 46.55
N GLY A 298 58.02 29.54 45.67
CA GLY A 298 58.45 29.29 44.29
C GLY A 298 58.24 30.50 43.39
N GLY A 299 58.34 30.28 42.08
CA GLY A 299 58.11 31.27 41.03
C GLY A 299 57.15 30.74 39.95
N THR A 300 56.24 31.58 39.49
CA THR A 300 55.30 31.31 38.38
C THR A 300 55.65 32.23 37.23
N PHE A 301 55.94 31.67 36.05
CA PHE A 301 56.32 32.47 34.88
C PHE A 301 55.14 33.31 34.36
N GLN A 302 55.34 34.36 33.57
CA GLN A 302 54.22 35.14 33.00
C GLN A 302 53.80 34.63 31.61
N ASN A 303 52.56 34.91 31.20
CA ASN A 303 52.06 34.52 29.88
C ASN A 303 52.90 35.18 28.76
N GLY A 304 53.58 34.36 27.95
CA GLY A 304 54.46 34.81 26.85
C GLY A 304 55.96 34.72 27.15
N GLN A 305 56.35 34.48 28.41
CA GLN A 305 57.71 34.08 28.76
C GLN A 305 57.88 32.58 28.52
N SER A 306 59.00 32.18 27.92
CA SER A 306 59.32 30.77 27.73
C SER A 306 59.95 30.24 29.03
N GLY A 307 59.17 29.52 29.85
CA GLY A 307 59.68 28.90 31.08
C GLY A 307 60.78 27.85 30.83
N THR A 308 61.00 27.45 29.57
CA THR A 308 62.10 26.58 29.14
C THR A 308 63.42 27.33 28.94
N ASP A 309 63.40 28.67 28.95
CA ASP A 309 64.60 29.49 28.92
C ASP A 309 65.26 29.49 30.30
N SER A 310 66.48 28.96 30.38
CA SER A 310 67.25 28.88 31.62
C SER A 310 67.54 30.26 32.21
N GLY A 311 67.63 31.31 31.39
CA GLY A 311 67.82 32.69 31.86
C GLY A 311 66.62 33.20 32.66
N VAL A 312 65.39 32.95 32.18
CA VAL A 312 64.15 33.35 32.87
C VAL A 312 63.99 32.57 34.18
N LEU A 313 64.32 31.27 34.17
CA LEU A 313 64.27 30.44 35.37
C LEU A 313 65.25 30.95 36.45
N ILE A 314 66.50 31.23 36.07
CA ILE A 314 67.52 31.72 37.00
C ILE A 314 67.10 33.06 37.59
N GLN A 315 66.54 33.97 36.80
CA GLN A 315 66.06 35.27 37.29
C GLN A 315 64.93 35.14 38.33
N GLU A 316 63.94 34.28 38.07
CA GLU A 316 62.86 34.01 39.03
C GLU A 316 63.39 33.31 40.30
N PHE A 317 64.39 32.44 40.17
CA PHE A 317 65.05 31.79 41.30
C PHE A 317 65.86 32.78 42.14
N GLU A 318 66.61 33.69 41.52
CA GLU A 318 67.32 34.77 42.22
C GLU A 318 66.35 35.70 42.96
N THR A 319 65.19 36.00 42.37
CA THR A 319 64.13 36.78 43.04
C THR A 319 63.62 36.07 44.29
N LEU A 320 63.44 34.74 44.23
CA LEU A 320 63.11 33.93 45.41
C LEU A 320 64.22 33.99 46.48
N LEU A 321 65.49 33.87 46.08
CA LEU A 321 66.64 33.96 47.00
C LEU A 321 66.74 35.33 47.66
N GLN A 322 66.53 36.42 46.92
CA GLN A 322 66.51 37.78 47.48
C GLN A 322 65.38 37.95 48.51
N ARG A 323 64.20 37.40 48.23
CA ARG A 323 63.06 37.40 49.17
C ARG A 323 63.34 36.59 50.43
N LEU A 324 64.05 35.47 50.32
CA LEU A 324 64.46 34.69 51.49
C LEU A 324 65.58 35.38 52.26
N GLY A 325 66.58 35.93 51.54
CA GLY A 325 67.71 36.66 52.10
C GLY A 325 67.28 37.86 52.95
N SER A 326 66.27 38.61 52.51
CA SER A 326 65.74 39.75 53.28
C SER A 326 65.06 39.33 54.60
N GLN A 327 64.64 38.06 54.73
CA GLN A 327 64.03 37.53 55.95
C GLN A 327 65.06 36.94 56.93
N VAL A 328 66.27 36.61 56.47
CA VAL A 328 67.30 35.92 57.27
C VAL A 328 67.60 36.66 58.58
N ILE A 329 67.84 37.97 58.50
CA ILE A 329 68.21 38.79 59.68
C ILE A 329 67.11 38.71 60.75
N THR A 330 65.85 38.90 60.34
CA THR A 330 64.69 38.83 61.23
C THR A 330 64.54 37.44 61.85
N ARG A 331 64.72 36.38 61.06
CA ARG A 331 64.59 34.97 61.52
C ARG A 331 65.70 34.60 62.52
N ILE A 332 66.94 35.00 62.26
CA ILE A 332 68.08 34.77 63.15
C ILE A 332 67.87 35.48 64.50
N HIS A 333 67.29 36.68 64.50
CA HIS A 333 66.97 37.39 65.74
C HIS A 333 65.89 36.69 66.59
N GLN A 334 64.94 36.00 65.95
CA GLN A 334 63.86 35.28 66.62
C GLN A 334 64.27 33.90 67.15
N GLU A 335 65.24 33.25 66.53
CA GLU A 335 65.76 31.95 66.98
C GLU A 335 66.69 32.13 68.20
N ARG A 336 66.65 31.21 69.17
CA ARG A 336 67.49 31.29 70.38
C ARG A 336 68.71 30.39 70.29
N ASP A 337 68.62 29.27 69.57
CA ASP A 337 69.70 28.32 69.43
C ASP A 337 70.75 28.81 68.42
N SER A 338 72.01 28.92 68.87
CA SER A 338 73.13 29.37 68.05
C SER A 338 73.43 28.44 66.88
N GLN A 339 73.23 27.12 67.04
CA GLN A 339 73.44 26.15 65.97
C GLN A 339 72.37 26.29 64.88
N ARG A 340 71.11 26.49 65.27
CA ARG A 340 70.01 26.72 64.31
C ARG A 340 70.16 28.05 63.58
N ARG A 341 70.60 29.12 64.27
CA ARG A 341 70.94 30.40 63.64
C ARG A 341 71.99 30.26 62.54
N GLY A 342 73.03 29.45 62.77
CA GLY A 342 74.05 29.14 61.76
C GLY A 342 73.45 28.49 60.52
N LYS A 343 72.62 27.46 60.70
CA LYS A 343 71.92 26.77 59.61
C LYS A 343 70.95 27.68 58.84
N MET A 344 70.23 28.57 59.55
CA MET A 344 69.34 29.56 58.94
C MET A 344 70.10 30.57 58.06
N LEU A 345 71.29 30.98 58.49
CA LEU A 345 72.16 31.89 57.73
C LEU A 345 72.68 31.24 56.45
N GLU A 346 73.03 29.95 56.52
CA GLU A 346 73.60 29.19 55.40
C GLU A 346 72.54 28.74 54.39
N PHE A 347 71.29 28.54 54.83
CA PHE A 347 70.21 27.98 54.02
C PHE A 347 70.00 28.66 52.65
N PRO A 348 69.87 30.00 52.53
CA PRO A 348 69.71 30.63 51.21
C PRO A 348 70.88 30.38 50.26
N ASN A 349 72.10 30.27 50.77
CA ASN A 349 73.28 29.97 49.95
C ASN A 349 73.24 28.52 49.45
N LEU A 350 72.87 27.56 50.31
CA LEU A 350 72.72 26.16 49.92
C LEU A 350 71.58 25.96 48.93
N LEU A 351 70.47 26.70 49.10
CA LEU A 351 69.37 26.75 48.13
C LEU A 351 69.82 27.39 46.81
N GLY A 352 70.69 28.40 46.85
CA GLY A 352 71.28 28.99 45.64
C GLY A 352 72.09 27.98 44.82
N GLY A 353 72.77 27.04 45.50
CA GLY A 353 73.57 26.00 44.86
C GLY A 353 72.78 25.08 43.90
N ILE A 354 71.48 24.90 44.11
CA ILE A 354 70.65 24.03 43.25
C ILE A 354 70.15 24.72 41.98
N ALA A 355 70.23 26.05 41.87
CA ALA A 355 69.64 26.82 40.76
C ALA A 355 70.18 26.39 39.39
N HIS A 356 71.50 26.17 39.29
CA HIS A 356 72.12 25.76 38.03
C HIS A 356 71.68 24.36 37.59
N ARG A 357 71.66 23.39 38.50
CA ARG A 357 71.20 22.02 38.22
C ARG A 357 69.71 21.98 37.87
N LEU A 358 68.90 22.81 38.52
CA LEU A 358 67.50 22.98 38.17
C LEU A 358 67.35 23.52 36.74
N GLY A 359 68.19 24.48 36.34
CA GLY A 359 68.25 24.97 34.97
C GLY A 359 68.57 23.87 33.95
N VAL A 360 69.59 23.05 34.22
CA VAL A 360 69.96 21.89 33.37
C VAL A 360 68.80 20.91 33.24
N PHE A 361 68.15 20.56 34.35
CA PHE A 361 66.98 19.68 34.32
C PHE A 361 65.85 20.27 33.48
N VAL A 362 65.55 21.56 33.64
CA VAL A 362 64.47 22.22 32.90
C VAL A 362 64.75 22.29 31.40
N GLU A 363 66.00 22.58 31.03
CA GLU A 363 66.42 22.57 29.64
C GLU A 363 66.28 21.15 29.05
N LEU A 364 66.77 20.11 29.71
CA LEU A 364 66.66 18.73 29.20
C LEU A 364 65.22 18.19 29.17
N ALA A 365 64.41 18.48 30.18
CA ALA A 365 63.08 17.88 30.36
C ALA A 365 61.99 18.59 29.56
N PHE A 366 62.11 19.91 29.34
CA PHE A 366 61.04 20.73 28.77
C PHE A 366 61.41 21.45 27.47
N SER A 367 62.69 21.59 27.12
CA SER A 367 63.07 22.15 25.83
C SER A 367 62.73 21.19 24.68
N GLY A 368 62.28 21.75 23.56
CA GLY A 368 61.94 20.96 22.37
C GLY A 368 63.15 20.72 21.46
N ASN A 369 63.27 19.50 20.94
CA ASN A 369 64.22 19.15 19.88
C ASN A 369 63.53 19.15 18.50
N ARG A 370 64.27 18.95 17.39
CA ARG A 370 63.67 18.87 16.03
C ARG A 370 62.56 17.82 15.89
N TYR A 371 62.57 16.81 16.76
CA TYR A 371 61.63 15.69 16.76
C TYR A 371 60.66 15.70 17.95
N GLN A 372 60.87 16.56 18.96
CA GLN A 372 60.10 16.60 20.21
C GLN A 372 59.71 18.04 20.52
N ARG A 373 58.45 18.26 20.88
CA ARG A 373 57.94 19.63 21.08
C ARG A 373 58.28 20.14 22.48
N ALA A 374 58.57 21.45 22.59
CA ALA A 374 58.81 22.08 23.88
C ALA A 374 57.53 22.04 24.74
N SER A 375 57.67 21.64 26.00
CA SER A 375 56.58 21.58 26.97
C SER A 375 56.38 22.93 27.66
N HIS A 376 55.13 23.31 27.93
CA HIS A 376 54.81 24.59 28.54
C HIS A 376 55.01 24.55 30.06
N LEU A 377 56.23 24.77 30.52
CA LEU A 377 56.55 24.89 31.95
C LEU A 377 55.98 26.19 32.53
N ARG A 378 55.17 26.08 33.58
CA ARG A 378 54.42 27.20 34.19
C ARG A 378 55.13 27.82 35.40
N GLY A 379 56.00 27.07 36.06
CA GLY A 379 56.74 27.53 37.24
C GLY A 379 57.39 26.39 38.00
N PHE A 380 58.19 26.74 39.00
CA PHE A 380 58.82 25.81 39.94
C PHE A 380 58.40 26.14 41.38
N TYR A 381 58.13 25.11 42.18
CA TYR A 381 57.57 25.28 43.52
C TYR A 381 58.20 24.31 44.52
N LEU A 382 58.75 24.83 45.61
CA LEU A 382 59.32 24.05 46.70
C LEU A 382 58.24 23.62 47.69
N THR A 383 58.25 22.34 48.02
CA THR A 383 57.27 21.72 48.92
C THR A 383 57.97 20.79 49.90
N ARG A 384 57.43 20.72 51.12
CA ARG A 384 57.82 19.74 52.13
C ARG A 384 56.58 18.98 52.56
N ALA A 385 56.58 17.68 52.34
CA ALA A 385 55.66 16.75 52.98
C ALA A 385 56.45 15.94 54.01
N PRO A 386 55.88 15.67 55.21
CA PRO A 386 56.55 14.84 56.19
C PRO A 386 56.84 13.44 55.65
N GLN A 387 58.06 12.96 55.90
CA GLN A 387 58.41 11.56 55.68
C GLN A 387 57.92 10.76 56.87
N LEU A 388 56.99 9.83 56.64
CA LEU A 388 56.65 8.78 57.60
C LEU A 388 57.85 7.84 57.68
N ALA A 389 58.82 8.12 58.55
CA ALA A 389 59.97 7.26 58.75
C ALA A 389 59.50 5.88 59.21
N GLN A 390 59.81 4.85 58.42
CA GLN A 390 59.74 3.48 58.88
C GLN A 390 60.79 3.31 59.98
N SER A 391 60.37 2.88 61.17
CA SER A 391 61.29 2.29 62.14
C SER A 391 61.85 1.02 61.52
N SER A 392 62.96 1.13 60.80
CA SER A 392 63.74 -0.01 60.35
C SER A 392 64.17 -0.80 61.57
N GLN A 393 63.51 -1.93 61.83
CA GLN A 393 64.00 -2.94 62.76
C GLN A 393 65.39 -3.37 62.27
N ARG A 394 66.44 -2.80 62.86
CA ARG A 394 67.73 -3.45 62.98
C ARG A 394 67.67 -4.33 64.22
N ALA A 395 67.65 -5.63 64.00
CA ALA A 395 68.09 -6.60 64.99
C ALA A 395 69.59 -6.36 65.22
N ASP A 396 69.94 -5.76 66.35
CA ASP A 396 70.78 -6.38 67.38
C ASP A 396 70.94 -5.39 68.54
N GLY A 397 70.85 -5.92 69.75
CA GLY A 397 70.75 -5.14 70.97
C GLY A 397 72.04 -4.40 71.32
N GLU A 398 71.89 -3.17 71.82
CA GLU A 398 72.43 -2.78 73.11
C GLU A 398 71.82 -1.44 73.55
N VAL A 399 71.59 -1.35 74.85
CA VAL A 399 70.88 -0.26 75.54
C VAL A 399 71.76 0.99 75.56
N GLY A 400 71.31 2.05 74.89
CA GLY A 400 71.86 3.40 74.99
C GLY A 400 70.73 4.40 75.17
N THR A 401 70.64 4.98 76.37
CA THR A 401 69.70 6.00 76.81
C THR A 401 69.68 7.25 75.94
N GLY A 402 68.47 7.68 75.53
CA GLY A 402 68.19 9.03 75.01
C GLY A 402 67.78 9.10 73.54
N LEU A 403 66.73 8.40 73.12
CA LEU A 403 66.13 8.59 71.79
C LEU A 403 65.05 9.67 71.85
N GLN A 404 65.39 10.85 71.33
CA GLN A 404 64.42 11.88 70.95
C GLN A 404 63.39 11.26 70.00
N VAL A 405 62.11 11.27 70.39
CA VAL A 405 61.01 10.96 69.48
C VAL A 405 61.04 12.02 68.37
N PRO A 406 61.25 11.67 67.09
CA PRO A 406 61.15 12.65 66.01
C PRO A 406 59.70 13.14 65.98
N GLN A 407 59.47 14.43 66.23
CA GLN A 407 58.17 15.02 65.97
C GLN A 407 57.87 14.87 64.47
N PRO A 408 56.67 14.38 64.08
CA PRO A 408 56.31 14.33 62.67
C PRO A 408 56.34 15.76 62.12
N GLY A 409 57.17 15.99 61.10
CA GLY A 409 57.34 17.30 60.48
C GLY A 409 55.99 17.86 59.99
N LYS A 410 55.82 19.18 60.02
CA LYS A 410 54.64 19.82 59.42
C LYS A 410 54.79 19.87 57.90
N ALA A 411 53.70 19.63 57.19
CA ALA A 411 53.63 19.88 55.76
C ALA A 411 53.67 21.39 55.50
N ARG A 412 54.43 21.81 54.49
CA ARG A 412 54.64 23.23 54.15
C ARG A 412 54.58 23.45 52.64
N PHE A 413 53.94 24.55 52.27
CA PHE A 413 53.86 25.12 50.93
C PHE A 413 53.10 24.28 49.89
N ILE A 414 52.16 23.44 50.32
CA ILE A 414 51.37 22.56 49.42
C ILE A 414 49.95 23.10 49.17
N HIS A 415 49.25 23.56 50.22
CA HIS A 415 47.82 23.89 50.14
C HIS A 415 47.50 24.99 49.11
N ASN A 416 48.08 26.18 49.25
CA ASN A 416 47.79 27.29 48.34
C ASN A 416 48.38 27.07 46.94
N LEU A 417 49.43 26.26 46.82
CA LEU A 417 49.97 25.88 45.51
C LEU A 417 48.91 25.14 44.68
N LEU A 418 48.31 24.09 45.25
CA LEU A 418 47.27 23.33 44.54
C LEU A 418 46.01 24.17 44.36
N ARG A 419 45.49 24.78 45.45
CA ARG A 419 44.19 25.45 45.47
C ARG A 419 44.15 26.80 44.76
N HIS A 420 45.18 27.64 44.91
CA HIS A 420 45.16 29.03 44.45
C HIS A 420 46.03 29.28 43.20
N VAL A 421 46.96 28.39 42.85
CA VAL A 421 47.78 28.53 41.64
C VAL A 421 47.38 27.51 40.58
N ILE A 422 47.37 26.22 40.92
CA ILE A 422 47.22 25.15 39.92
C ILE A 422 45.77 24.97 39.47
N PHE A 423 44.80 24.85 40.38
CA PHE A 423 43.40 24.63 40.03
C PHE A 423 42.72 25.78 39.28
N PRO A 424 42.95 27.07 39.63
CA PRO A 424 42.35 28.19 38.90
C PRO A 424 42.85 28.34 37.46
N GLU A 425 44.01 27.77 37.14
CA GLU A 425 44.62 27.79 35.81
C GLU A 425 44.12 26.63 34.91
N SER A 426 43.01 25.97 35.25
CA SER A 426 42.48 24.81 34.51
C SER A 426 42.26 25.05 33.01
N ASP A 427 41.90 26.26 32.60
CA ASP A 427 41.53 26.61 31.22
C ASP A 427 42.74 26.87 30.30
N LEU A 428 43.97 26.82 30.82
CA LEU A 428 45.19 27.04 30.04
C LEU A 428 45.55 25.87 29.10
N ALA A 429 44.86 24.73 29.20
CA ALA A 429 45.06 23.59 28.31
C ALA A 429 44.45 23.87 26.91
N VAL A 430 45.30 24.17 25.93
CA VAL A 430 44.86 24.57 24.57
C VAL A 430 44.78 23.36 23.64
N LEU A 431 43.64 23.19 22.95
CA LEU A 431 43.52 22.18 21.89
C LEU A 431 44.40 22.54 20.69
N ASN A 432 45.01 21.51 20.11
CA ASN A 432 45.69 21.62 18.83
C ASN A 432 44.79 22.24 17.72
N LYS A 433 45.35 23.16 16.94
CA LYS A 433 44.71 23.86 15.81
C LYS A 433 44.08 22.89 14.80
N GLU A 434 44.69 21.72 14.57
CA GLU A 434 44.18 20.71 13.65
C GLU A 434 42.87 20.05 14.13
N ALA A 435 42.76 19.77 15.44
CA ALA A 435 41.56 19.18 16.02
C ALA A 435 40.38 20.17 15.94
N ARG A 436 40.64 21.45 16.19
CA ARG A 436 39.67 22.54 16.04
C ARG A 436 39.18 22.67 14.59
N GLY A 437 40.10 22.55 13.62
CA GLY A 437 39.77 22.56 12.19
C GLY A 437 38.84 21.41 11.76
N LYS A 438 39.10 20.18 12.24
CA LYS A 438 38.25 19.01 11.94
C LYS A 438 36.83 19.16 12.51
N ILE A 439 36.68 19.74 13.69
CA ILE A 439 35.37 19.99 14.32
C ILE A 439 34.59 21.03 13.51
N LEU A 440 35.23 22.15 13.15
CA LEU A 440 34.62 23.20 12.33
C LEU A 440 34.19 22.68 10.96
N TRP A 441 35.02 21.86 10.30
CA TRP A 441 34.67 21.25 9.03
C TRP A 441 33.51 20.26 9.14
N ARG A 442 33.43 19.47 10.22
CA ARG A 442 32.25 18.62 10.49
C ARG A 442 31.00 19.45 10.71
N GLN A 443 31.07 20.52 11.49
CA GLN A 443 29.93 21.41 11.70
C GLN A 443 29.47 22.05 10.39
N ARG A 444 30.41 22.56 9.58
CA ARG A 444 30.11 23.09 8.24
C ARG A 444 29.47 22.04 7.32
N ALA A 445 29.98 20.81 7.31
CA ALA A 445 29.39 19.72 6.55
C ALA A 445 27.96 19.40 7.01
N VAL A 446 27.71 19.39 8.32
CA VAL A 446 26.36 19.21 8.89
C VAL A 446 25.44 20.36 8.52
N TYR A 447 25.91 21.62 8.59
CA TYR A 447 25.11 22.77 8.17
C TYR A 447 24.81 22.76 6.68
N CYS A 448 25.77 22.42 5.82
CA CYS A 448 25.54 22.27 4.39
C CYS A 448 24.56 21.14 4.08
N ALA A 449 24.69 19.98 4.76
CA ALA A 449 23.75 18.87 4.59
C ALA A 449 22.33 19.24 5.06
N ALA A 450 22.22 19.93 6.19
CA ALA A 450 20.94 20.43 6.69
C ALA A 450 20.32 21.44 5.71
N LEU A 451 21.10 22.37 5.17
CA LEU A 451 20.63 23.36 4.21
C LEU A 451 20.22 22.74 2.87
N LEU A 452 20.96 21.74 2.37
CA LEU A 452 20.58 20.99 1.18
C LEU A 452 19.28 20.19 1.41
N PHE A 453 19.13 19.57 2.57
CA PHE A 453 17.91 18.85 2.93
C PHE A 453 16.71 19.80 3.01
N LEU A 454 16.85 20.93 3.69
CA LEU A 454 15.80 21.93 3.87
C LEU A 454 15.42 22.58 2.53
N SER A 455 16.41 22.85 1.68
CA SER A 455 16.19 23.35 0.31
C SER A 455 15.48 22.32 -0.57
N GLY A 456 15.93 21.06 -0.56
CA GLY A 456 15.28 19.98 -1.31
C GLY A 456 13.83 19.75 -0.90
N PHE A 457 13.55 19.76 0.40
CA PHE A 457 12.17 19.65 0.91
C PHE A 457 11.35 20.89 0.59
N GLY A 458 11.95 22.09 0.67
CA GLY A 458 11.33 23.35 0.30
C GLY A 458 10.91 23.38 -1.17
N VAL A 459 11.79 22.95 -2.08
CA VAL A 459 11.47 22.83 -3.51
C VAL A 459 10.36 21.81 -3.74
N LEU A 460 10.42 20.64 -3.10
CA LEU A 460 9.41 19.59 -3.22
C LEU A 460 8.02 20.05 -2.75
N TRP A 461 7.95 20.79 -1.64
CA TRP A 461 6.71 21.37 -1.14
C TRP A 461 6.23 22.54 -1.97
N ALA A 462 7.12 23.41 -2.44
CA ALA A 462 6.75 24.53 -3.30
C ALA A 462 6.15 24.06 -4.62
N THR A 463 6.71 23.01 -5.24
CA THR A 463 6.15 22.43 -6.47
C THR A 463 4.82 21.74 -6.22
N GLY A 464 4.70 20.96 -5.13
CA GLY A 464 3.43 20.34 -4.74
C GLY A 464 2.33 21.36 -4.42
N PHE A 465 2.67 22.44 -3.70
CA PHE A 465 1.76 23.53 -3.38
C PHE A 465 1.32 24.29 -4.64
N SER A 466 2.26 24.69 -5.51
CA SER A 466 1.95 25.41 -6.75
C SER A 466 1.02 24.59 -7.65
N ALA A 467 1.34 23.31 -7.87
CA ALA A 467 0.52 22.44 -8.70
C ALA A 467 -0.91 22.29 -8.14
N ASN A 468 -1.05 22.16 -6.82
CA ASN A 468 -2.37 22.06 -6.18
C ASN A 468 -3.12 23.39 -6.17
N HIS A 469 -2.42 24.52 -6.02
CA HIS A 469 -2.99 25.86 -6.10
C HIS A 469 -3.51 26.17 -7.51
N ASP A 470 -2.71 25.92 -8.54
CA ASP A 470 -3.11 26.10 -9.95
C ASP A 470 -4.31 25.24 -10.32
N ARG A 471 -4.42 24.03 -9.73
CA ARG A 471 -5.60 23.17 -9.89
C ARG A 471 -6.82 23.76 -9.19
N LEU A 472 -6.71 24.26 -7.95
CA LEU A 472 -7.82 24.88 -7.22
C LEU A 472 -8.34 26.17 -7.88
N GLU A 473 -7.49 26.87 -8.61
CA GLU A 473 -7.88 28.08 -9.33
C GLU A 473 -8.82 27.78 -10.51
N ARG A 474 -8.73 26.61 -11.13
CA ARG A 474 -9.62 26.22 -12.24
C ARG A 474 -11.09 26.09 -11.82
N PRO A 475 -11.46 25.33 -10.74
CA PRO A 475 -12.81 25.31 -10.22
C PRO A 475 -13.30 26.69 -9.77
N ARG A 476 -12.42 27.58 -9.28
CA ARG A 476 -12.81 28.95 -8.94
C ARG A 476 -13.33 29.71 -10.17
N ILE A 477 -12.56 29.70 -11.26
CA ILE A 477 -12.92 30.36 -12.52
C ILE A 477 -14.19 29.70 -13.12
N LEU A 478 -14.26 28.37 -13.14
CA LEU A 478 -15.43 27.64 -13.62
C LEU A 478 -16.67 27.92 -12.75
N GLY A 479 -16.50 28.11 -11.45
CA GLY A 479 -17.56 28.50 -10.52
C GLY A 479 -18.11 29.90 -10.80
N GLU A 480 -17.25 30.85 -11.14
CA GLU A 480 -17.65 32.21 -11.56
C GLU A 480 -18.42 32.18 -12.89
N GLN A 481 -17.94 31.41 -13.86
CA GLN A 481 -18.62 31.19 -15.14
C GLN A 481 -19.99 30.53 -14.93
N TRP A 482 -20.05 29.49 -14.10
CA TRP A 482 -21.30 28.84 -13.74
C TRP A 482 -22.27 29.79 -13.04
N ALA A 483 -21.82 30.64 -12.12
CA ALA A 483 -22.67 31.61 -11.43
C ALA A 483 -23.31 32.62 -12.41
N GLN A 484 -22.56 33.04 -13.44
CA GLN A 484 -23.08 33.89 -14.52
C GLN A 484 -24.07 33.14 -15.42
N GLN A 485 -23.78 31.89 -15.81
CA GLN A 485 -24.70 31.05 -16.58
C GLN A 485 -25.99 30.73 -15.79
N ARG A 486 -25.88 30.53 -14.47
CA ARG A 486 -27.01 30.22 -13.59
C ARG A 486 -27.98 31.39 -13.46
N SER A 487 -27.47 32.62 -13.44
CA SER A 487 -28.27 33.84 -13.22
C SER A 487 -29.09 34.25 -14.46
N SER A 488 -28.70 33.80 -15.65
CA SER A 488 -29.46 34.02 -16.89
C SER A 488 -30.55 32.99 -17.14
N LEU A 489 -30.59 31.87 -16.40
CA LEU A 489 -31.54 30.78 -16.61
C LEU A 489 -32.86 30.99 -15.89
N THR A 490 -33.96 30.84 -16.62
CA THR A 490 -35.33 30.79 -16.11
C THR A 490 -35.84 29.35 -15.97
N ALA A 491 -36.97 29.16 -15.29
CA ALA A 491 -37.60 27.85 -15.10
C ALA A 491 -38.27 27.29 -16.36
N GLU A 492 -38.43 28.12 -17.40
CA GLU A 492 -39.06 27.76 -18.67
C GLU A 492 -38.05 27.47 -19.79
N ASP A 493 -36.78 27.79 -19.57
CA ASP A 493 -35.73 27.57 -20.56
C ASP A 493 -35.51 26.08 -20.88
N ASP A 494 -35.22 25.81 -22.15
CA ASP A 494 -35.01 24.48 -22.73
C ASP A 494 -33.73 23.80 -22.19
N LEU A 495 -33.61 22.48 -22.37
CA LEU A 495 -32.45 21.72 -21.90
C LEU A 495 -31.13 22.13 -22.59
N LEU A 496 -31.20 22.65 -23.82
CA LEU A 496 -30.02 23.13 -24.55
C LEU A 496 -29.35 24.33 -23.87
N THR A 497 -30.10 25.23 -23.24
CA THR A 497 -29.52 26.40 -22.55
C THR A 497 -28.95 26.04 -21.18
N VAL A 498 -29.48 24.98 -20.56
CA VAL A 498 -29.01 24.46 -19.27
C VAL A 498 -27.74 23.63 -19.43
N LEU A 499 -27.53 23.04 -20.62
CA LEU A 499 -26.42 22.13 -20.90
C LEU A 499 -25.06 22.73 -20.57
N ASP A 500 -24.81 23.97 -20.99
CA ASP A 500 -23.54 24.65 -20.71
C ASP A 500 -23.26 24.74 -19.20
N SER A 501 -24.28 25.00 -18.39
CA SER A 501 -24.14 25.05 -16.93
C SER A 501 -23.81 23.69 -16.31
N LEU A 502 -24.36 22.60 -16.86
CA LEU A 502 -24.09 21.23 -16.43
C LEU A 502 -22.69 20.78 -16.86
N ASN A 503 -22.27 21.15 -18.07
CA ASN A 503 -20.94 20.91 -18.60
C ASN A 503 -19.88 21.62 -17.75
N THR A 504 -20.06 22.91 -17.43
CA THR A 504 -19.13 23.68 -16.59
C THR A 504 -18.94 23.04 -15.22
N LEU A 505 -20.02 22.63 -14.55
CA LEU A 505 -19.94 21.96 -13.24
C LEU A 505 -19.29 20.58 -13.32
N TYR A 506 -19.58 19.82 -14.37
CA TYR A 506 -18.96 18.51 -14.56
C TYR A 506 -17.45 18.64 -14.84
N GLN A 507 -17.04 19.59 -15.67
CA GLN A 507 -15.64 19.91 -15.90
C GLN A 507 -14.93 20.32 -14.60
N ALA A 508 -15.58 21.12 -13.76
CA ALA A 508 -15.04 21.49 -12.44
C ALA A 508 -14.82 20.26 -11.55
N ALA A 509 -15.79 19.33 -11.53
CA ALA A 509 -15.69 18.09 -10.76
C ALA A 509 -14.61 17.11 -11.28
N GLN A 510 -14.08 17.30 -12.49
CA GLN A 510 -12.99 16.49 -13.05
C GLN A 510 -11.58 17.09 -12.88
N VAL A 511 -11.46 18.30 -12.33
CA VAL A 511 -10.15 18.98 -12.23
C VAL A 511 -9.16 18.20 -11.35
N PHE A 512 -9.65 17.51 -10.33
CA PHE A 512 -8.84 16.65 -9.47
C PHE A 512 -9.04 15.18 -9.84
N PRO A 513 -7.99 14.49 -10.32
CA PRO A 513 -8.05 13.06 -10.58
C PRO A 513 -8.05 12.25 -9.28
N ASP A 514 -8.38 10.96 -9.37
CA ASP A 514 -8.32 10.08 -8.21
C ASP A 514 -6.88 9.94 -7.69
N ASN A 515 -6.78 9.63 -6.39
CA ASN A 515 -5.50 9.49 -5.70
C ASN A 515 -4.56 8.47 -6.35
N SER A 516 -5.02 7.56 -7.22
CA SER A 516 -4.19 6.59 -7.93
C SER A 516 -3.46 7.16 -9.15
N ASP A 517 -3.92 8.28 -9.70
CA ASP A 517 -3.48 8.79 -11.01
C ASP A 517 -2.61 10.06 -10.89
N VAL A 518 -2.52 10.62 -9.68
CA VAL A 518 -1.71 11.81 -9.37
C VAL A 518 -0.21 11.46 -9.33
N THR A 519 0.68 12.31 -9.82
CA THR A 519 2.13 12.07 -9.73
C THR A 519 2.62 12.11 -8.27
N LEU A 520 3.66 11.34 -7.92
CA LEU A 520 4.14 11.25 -6.52
C LEU A 520 4.54 12.60 -5.91
N TYR A 521 5.05 13.55 -6.73
CA TYR A 521 5.45 14.87 -6.23
C TYR A 521 4.25 15.76 -5.84
N GLU A 522 3.05 15.47 -6.37
CA GLU A 522 1.80 16.16 -6.01
C GLU A 522 1.15 15.52 -4.77
N ARG A 523 1.51 14.27 -4.44
CA ARG A 523 0.98 13.50 -3.29
C ARG A 523 1.72 13.73 -1.97
N ASN A 524 2.58 14.74 -1.87
CA ASN A 524 3.43 14.99 -0.71
C ASN A 524 2.68 15.58 0.52
N GLY A 525 1.43 15.19 0.74
CA GLY A 525 0.59 15.62 1.87
C GLY A 525 -0.18 16.92 1.66
N LEU A 526 -0.02 17.58 0.51
CA LEU A 526 -0.68 18.84 0.15
C LEU A 526 -1.81 18.68 -0.88
N TYR A 527 -2.07 17.46 -1.34
CA TYR A 527 -3.11 17.19 -2.33
C TYR A 527 -4.50 17.47 -1.76
N GLN A 528 -5.29 18.33 -2.43
CA GLN A 528 -6.63 18.73 -1.99
C GLN A 528 -7.75 18.07 -2.82
N GLY A 529 -7.45 17.04 -3.60
CA GLY A 529 -8.42 16.45 -4.52
C GLY A 529 -9.62 15.78 -3.83
N GLU A 530 -9.42 14.99 -2.77
CA GLU A 530 -10.52 14.36 -2.03
C GLU A 530 -11.53 15.37 -1.45
N PRO A 531 -11.11 16.38 -0.64
CA PRO A 531 -12.06 17.34 -0.09
C PRO A 531 -12.69 18.24 -1.16
N ALA A 532 -11.96 18.57 -2.23
CA ALA A 532 -12.50 19.37 -3.33
C ALA A 532 -13.55 18.59 -4.15
N ASN A 533 -13.24 17.34 -4.53
CA ASN A 533 -14.12 16.51 -5.35
C ASN A 533 -15.42 16.18 -4.64
N ASP A 534 -15.41 15.92 -3.34
CA ASP A 534 -16.64 15.67 -2.58
C ASP A 534 -17.59 16.88 -2.63
N VAL A 535 -17.06 18.10 -2.49
CA VAL A 535 -17.87 19.33 -2.59
C VAL A 535 -18.36 19.56 -4.03
N LEU A 536 -17.48 19.40 -5.02
CA LEU A 536 -17.79 19.64 -6.43
C LEU A 536 -18.79 18.63 -7.00
N LEU A 537 -18.63 17.34 -6.68
CA LEU A 537 -19.56 16.28 -7.09
C LEU A 537 -20.92 16.46 -6.43
N ARG A 538 -20.97 16.80 -5.13
CA ARG A 538 -22.24 17.10 -4.46
C ARG A 538 -22.97 18.28 -5.10
N ALA A 539 -22.25 19.36 -5.44
CA ALA A 539 -22.83 20.51 -6.13
C ALA A 539 -23.35 20.15 -7.54
N TYR A 540 -22.57 19.40 -8.31
CA TYR A 540 -22.98 18.90 -9.63
C TYR A 540 -24.21 17.98 -9.55
N HIS A 541 -24.25 17.05 -8.59
CA HIS A 541 -25.37 16.15 -8.36
C HIS A 541 -26.65 16.91 -7.97
N ALA A 542 -26.52 17.90 -7.08
CA ALA A 542 -27.63 18.78 -6.71
C ALA A 542 -28.19 19.53 -7.94
N GLN A 543 -27.32 19.96 -8.86
CA GLN A 543 -27.75 20.63 -10.09
C GLN A 543 -28.47 19.68 -11.05
N LEU A 544 -28.01 18.43 -11.21
CA LEU A 544 -28.73 17.43 -12.00
C LEU A 544 -30.15 17.18 -11.46
N GLN A 545 -30.30 17.07 -10.14
CA GLN A 545 -31.61 16.87 -9.51
C GLN A 545 -32.48 18.13 -9.53
N GLY A 546 -31.87 19.32 -9.41
CA GLY A 546 -32.60 20.58 -9.37
C GLY A 546 -32.98 21.14 -10.74
N GLN A 547 -32.24 20.82 -11.80
CA GLN A 547 -32.48 21.41 -13.13
C GLN A 547 -32.77 20.39 -14.23
N LEU A 548 -32.04 19.27 -14.30
CA LEU A 548 -32.22 18.27 -15.37
C LEU A 548 -33.45 17.42 -15.09
N LEU A 549 -33.56 16.86 -13.88
CA LEU A 549 -34.66 15.96 -13.50
C LEU A 549 -36.06 16.57 -13.69
N PRO A 550 -36.37 17.79 -13.20
CA PRO A 550 -37.71 18.35 -13.33
C PRO A 550 -38.12 18.60 -14.79
N ARG A 551 -37.15 18.90 -15.66
CA ARG A 551 -37.39 19.11 -17.10
C ARG A 551 -37.66 17.80 -17.82
N VAL A 552 -36.93 16.73 -17.49
CA VAL A 552 -37.20 15.39 -18.02
C VAL A 552 -38.56 14.88 -17.54
N VAL A 553 -38.91 15.12 -16.27
CA VAL A 553 -40.25 14.82 -15.73
C VAL A 553 -41.33 15.55 -16.51
N ARG A 554 -41.23 16.88 -16.67
CA ARG A 554 -42.19 17.67 -17.46
C ARG A 554 -42.29 17.22 -18.91
N MET A 555 -41.18 16.78 -19.51
CA MET A 555 -41.18 16.21 -20.86
C MET A 555 -42.06 14.96 -20.93
N PHE A 556 -41.92 14.03 -19.98
CA PHE A 556 -42.77 12.84 -19.91
C PHE A 556 -44.23 13.19 -19.61
N GLU A 557 -44.49 14.12 -18.70
CA GLU A 557 -45.86 14.58 -18.39
C GLU A 557 -46.55 15.18 -19.62
N ALA A 558 -45.85 16.03 -20.38
CA ALA A 558 -46.38 16.61 -21.62
C ALA A 558 -46.69 15.52 -22.68
N ARG A 559 -45.86 14.47 -22.76
CA ARG A 559 -46.10 13.33 -23.67
C ARG A 559 -47.29 12.49 -23.25
N ILE A 560 -47.46 12.24 -21.96
CA ILE A 560 -48.66 11.56 -21.45
C ILE A 560 -49.91 12.34 -21.84
N MET A 561 -49.91 13.67 -21.65
CA MET A 561 -51.04 14.52 -22.06
C MET A 561 -51.30 14.48 -23.56
N ALA A 562 -50.25 14.53 -24.39
CA ALA A 562 -50.38 14.47 -25.85
C ALA A 562 -50.86 13.09 -26.37
N SER A 563 -50.54 12.01 -25.65
CA SER A 563 -50.89 10.65 -26.02
C SER A 563 -52.22 10.16 -25.42
N LEU A 564 -53.02 11.01 -24.77
CA LEU A 564 -54.32 10.60 -24.20
C LEU A 564 -55.30 10.02 -25.23
N GLN A 565 -55.10 10.27 -26.53
CA GLN A 565 -55.90 9.71 -27.62
C GLN A 565 -55.28 8.46 -28.27
N ASP A 566 -53.98 8.20 -28.06
CA ASP A 566 -53.25 7.05 -28.60
C ASP A 566 -52.82 6.12 -27.46
N ARG A 567 -53.58 5.04 -27.28
CA ARG A 567 -53.42 4.07 -26.18
C ARG A 567 -52.02 3.44 -26.15
N GLU A 568 -51.45 3.11 -27.31
CA GLU A 568 -50.17 2.42 -27.39
C GLU A 568 -49.04 3.35 -26.91
N GLN A 569 -49.01 4.57 -27.44
CA GLN A 569 -48.08 5.59 -26.99
C GLN A 569 -48.32 5.99 -25.54
N LEU A 570 -49.57 6.01 -25.08
CA LEU A 570 -49.93 6.37 -23.70
C LEU A 570 -49.38 5.36 -22.69
N LEU A 571 -49.51 4.06 -22.95
CA LEU A 571 -48.99 3.00 -22.08
C LEU A 571 -47.48 3.15 -21.92
N ASP A 572 -46.79 3.33 -23.04
CA ASP A 572 -45.35 3.48 -23.13
C ASP A 572 -44.82 4.74 -22.43
N ASN A 573 -45.46 5.88 -22.67
CA ASN A 573 -45.09 7.15 -22.05
C ASN A 573 -45.37 7.14 -20.54
N LEU A 574 -46.49 6.56 -20.11
CA LEU A 574 -46.82 6.40 -18.69
C LEU A 574 -45.84 5.45 -18.00
N ARG A 575 -45.46 4.34 -18.64
CA ARG A 575 -44.45 3.42 -18.14
C ARG A 575 -43.11 4.14 -17.92
N ALA A 576 -42.61 4.86 -18.93
CA ALA A 576 -41.35 5.59 -18.82
C ALA A 576 -41.37 6.64 -17.69
N TYR A 577 -42.49 7.36 -17.54
CA TYR A 577 -42.69 8.30 -16.43
C TYR A 577 -42.63 7.62 -15.06
N LEU A 578 -43.38 6.52 -14.89
CA LEU A 578 -43.40 5.81 -13.61
C LEU A 578 -42.06 5.15 -13.31
N MET A 579 -41.32 4.63 -14.31
CA MET A 579 -39.96 4.12 -14.16
C MET A 579 -38.97 5.20 -13.69
N LEU A 580 -39.17 6.46 -14.12
CA LEU A 580 -38.32 7.57 -13.70
C LEU A 580 -38.60 7.96 -12.23
N VAL A 581 -39.88 8.09 -11.88
CA VAL A 581 -40.33 8.61 -10.58
C VAL A 581 -40.28 7.54 -9.48
N GLN A 582 -40.73 6.32 -9.76
CA GLN A 582 -40.77 5.22 -8.79
C GLN A 582 -39.46 4.44 -8.80
N ARG A 583 -38.75 4.44 -7.66
CA ARG A 583 -37.44 3.79 -7.53
C ARG A 583 -37.48 2.28 -7.77
N GLU A 584 -38.55 1.61 -7.33
CA GLU A 584 -38.69 0.15 -7.40
C GLU A 584 -38.74 -0.38 -8.84
N HIS A 585 -39.27 0.42 -9.76
CA HIS A 585 -39.44 0.05 -11.17
C HIS A 585 -38.42 0.72 -12.09
N ARG A 586 -37.39 1.39 -11.54
CA ARG A 586 -36.42 2.16 -12.33
C ARG A 586 -35.44 1.25 -13.05
N ILE A 587 -35.53 1.22 -14.38
CA ILE A 587 -34.59 0.51 -15.27
C ILE A 587 -33.75 1.55 -16.02
N PRO A 588 -32.48 1.79 -15.62
CA PRO A 588 -31.66 2.86 -16.18
C PRO A 588 -31.40 2.74 -17.69
N SER A 589 -31.18 1.53 -18.22
CA SER A 589 -30.93 1.30 -19.64
C SER A 589 -32.13 1.70 -20.51
N ALA A 590 -33.33 1.24 -20.12
CA ALA A 590 -34.57 1.56 -20.82
C ALA A 590 -34.89 3.07 -20.80
N LEU A 591 -34.65 3.74 -19.67
CA LEU A 591 -34.81 5.19 -19.56
C LEU A 591 -33.81 5.95 -20.44
N LYS A 592 -32.53 5.54 -20.46
CA LYS A 592 -31.51 6.14 -21.33
C LYS A 592 -31.90 6.06 -22.80
N GLU A 593 -32.33 4.88 -23.25
CA GLU A 593 -32.76 4.67 -24.64
C GLU A 593 -33.98 5.54 -24.98
N ARG A 594 -35.01 5.51 -24.14
CA ARG A 594 -36.24 6.30 -24.35
C ARG A 594 -35.97 7.79 -24.42
N VAL A 595 -35.20 8.33 -23.47
CA VAL A 595 -34.86 9.76 -23.44
C VAL A 595 -33.95 10.13 -24.62
N ALA A 596 -33.03 9.24 -25.02
CA ALA A 596 -32.19 9.46 -26.20
C ALA A 596 -33.02 9.55 -27.50
N THR A 597 -34.01 8.66 -27.69
CA THR A 597 -34.93 8.73 -28.83
C THR A 597 -35.74 10.04 -28.82
N ASP A 598 -36.17 10.48 -27.65
CA ASP A 598 -36.92 11.72 -27.51
C ASP A 598 -36.07 12.95 -27.85
N TRP A 599 -34.84 12.98 -27.37
CA TRP A 599 -33.89 14.05 -27.66
C TRP A 599 -33.38 14.02 -29.10
N SER A 600 -33.30 12.85 -29.75
CA SER A 600 -32.94 12.79 -31.17
C SER A 600 -33.99 13.43 -32.07
N ILE A 601 -35.27 13.35 -31.68
CA ILE A 601 -36.38 14.00 -32.39
C ILE A 601 -36.46 15.49 -32.05
N ARG A 602 -36.26 15.86 -30.78
CA ARG A 602 -36.40 17.25 -30.33
C ARG A 602 -35.22 18.15 -30.73
N TYR A 603 -34.00 17.62 -30.73
CA TYR A 603 -32.76 18.38 -30.94
C TYR A 603 -32.05 18.00 -32.24
N VAL A 604 -32.80 17.81 -33.33
CA VAL A 604 -32.25 17.50 -34.65
C VAL A 604 -31.20 18.54 -35.05
N GLY A 605 -30.03 18.08 -35.50
CA GLY A 605 -28.90 18.95 -35.86
C GLY A 605 -27.92 19.25 -34.72
N HIS A 606 -28.25 18.92 -33.47
CA HIS A 606 -27.38 19.15 -32.30
C HIS A 606 -26.81 17.84 -31.71
N ALA A 607 -26.07 17.07 -32.53
CA ALA A 607 -25.58 15.75 -32.13
C ALA A 607 -24.67 15.77 -30.88
N GLN A 608 -23.81 16.79 -30.74
CA GLN A 608 -22.95 16.93 -29.55
C GLN A 608 -23.79 17.19 -28.29
N ALA A 609 -24.76 18.09 -28.36
CA ALA A 609 -25.63 18.40 -27.22
C ALA A 609 -26.46 17.19 -26.79
N GLN A 610 -26.96 16.41 -27.74
CA GLN A 610 -27.65 15.13 -27.46
C GLN A 610 -26.73 14.16 -26.71
N HIS A 611 -25.47 14.03 -27.14
CA HIS A 611 -24.51 13.15 -26.49
C HIS A 611 -24.23 13.58 -25.05
N GLU A 612 -23.94 14.87 -24.83
CA GLU A 612 -23.65 15.43 -23.51
C GLU A 612 -24.86 15.33 -22.56
N LEU A 613 -26.07 15.67 -23.03
CA LEU A 613 -27.30 15.49 -22.26
C LEU A 613 -27.53 14.02 -21.85
N ASN A 614 -27.31 13.07 -22.77
CA ASN A 614 -27.41 11.63 -22.48
C ASN A 614 -26.39 11.18 -21.43
N GLN A 615 -25.17 11.72 -21.47
CA GLN A 615 -24.18 11.44 -20.43
C GLN A 615 -24.62 12.01 -19.07
N HIS A 616 -25.09 13.25 -19.00
CA HIS A 616 -25.59 13.86 -17.77
C HIS A 616 -26.79 13.11 -17.19
N PHE A 617 -27.72 12.69 -18.04
CA PHE A 617 -28.86 11.87 -17.63
C PHE A 617 -28.42 10.50 -17.11
N GLY A 618 -27.41 9.89 -17.74
CA GLY A 618 -26.84 8.65 -17.23
C GLY A 618 -26.24 8.78 -15.84
N ARG A 619 -25.50 9.87 -15.58
CA ARG A 619 -24.94 10.18 -14.25
C ARG A 619 -26.02 10.49 -13.21
N LEU A 620 -27.13 11.12 -13.62
CA LEU A 620 -28.30 11.32 -12.76
C LEU A 620 -28.93 9.99 -12.35
N LEU A 621 -29.05 9.03 -13.28
CA LEU A 621 -29.64 7.71 -13.02
C LEU A 621 -28.79 6.82 -12.12
N GLU A 622 -27.48 7.04 -12.06
CA GLU A 622 -26.57 6.36 -11.13
C GLU A 622 -26.80 6.82 -9.68
N GLN A 623 -27.45 7.96 -9.46
CA GLN A 623 -27.75 8.50 -8.14
C GLN A 623 -29.11 8.04 -7.63
N SER A 624 -29.24 7.97 -6.30
CA SER A 624 -30.54 7.86 -5.66
C SER A 624 -31.24 9.22 -5.62
N PHE A 625 -32.41 9.31 -6.22
CA PHE A 625 -33.28 10.49 -6.16
C PHE A 625 -34.75 10.07 -6.06
N ALA A 626 -35.55 10.93 -5.43
CA ALA A 626 -37.01 10.81 -5.35
C ALA A 626 -37.65 12.09 -5.90
N TYR A 627 -38.71 11.93 -6.69
CA TYR A 627 -39.49 13.03 -7.25
C TYR A 627 -40.97 12.80 -6.92
N PRO A 628 -41.77 13.83 -6.60
CA PRO A 628 -43.19 13.65 -6.32
C PRO A 628 -43.96 13.18 -7.57
N LEU A 629 -44.86 12.21 -7.41
CA LEU A 629 -45.70 11.72 -8.49
C LEU A 629 -46.85 12.71 -8.78
N ASN A 630 -47.15 12.94 -10.06
CA ASN A 630 -48.36 13.65 -10.45
C ASN A 630 -49.55 12.68 -10.46
N ASP A 631 -50.16 12.47 -9.29
CA ASP A 631 -51.24 11.50 -9.10
C ASP A 631 -52.44 11.74 -10.01
N VAL A 632 -52.75 13.01 -10.31
CA VAL A 632 -53.89 13.39 -11.17
C VAL A 632 -53.66 12.91 -12.60
N LEU A 633 -52.49 13.20 -13.18
CA LEU A 633 -52.15 12.80 -14.54
C LEU A 633 -52.07 11.27 -14.67
N VAL A 634 -51.49 10.60 -13.68
CA VAL A 634 -51.40 9.13 -13.65
C VAL A 634 -52.78 8.50 -13.57
N ALA A 635 -53.67 9.01 -12.71
CA ALA A 635 -55.04 8.53 -12.59
C ALA A 635 -55.83 8.69 -13.91
N GLN A 636 -55.68 9.85 -14.57
CA GLN A 636 -56.31 10.12 -15.86
C GLN A 636 -55.81 9.18 -16.97
N ALA A 637 -54.49 9.00 -17.09
CA ALA A 637 -53.88 8.10 -18.06
C ALA A 637 -54.33 6.64 -17.83
N ARG A 638 -54.31 6.17 -16.57
CA ARG A 638 -54.80 4.84 -16.20
C ARG A 638 -56.27 4.64 -16.52
N GLN A 639 -57.11 5.68 -16.39
CA GLN A 639 -58.53 5.58 -16.74
C GLN A 639 -58.72 5.35 -18.25
N VAL A 640 -58.00 6.07 -19.11
CA VAL A 640 -58.05 5.86 -20.57
C VAL A 640 -57.56 4.44 -20.93
N LEU A 641 -56.49 3.98 -20.30
CA LEU A 641 -55.95 2.63 -20.50
C LEU A 641 -56.88 1.51 -20.00
N ARG A 642 -57.93 1.79 -19.22
CA ARG A 642 -58.90 0.76 -18.79
C ARG A 642 -60.10 0.57 -19.72
N ASN A 643 -60.28 1.42 -20.74
CA ASN A 643 -61.46 1.40 -21.61
C ASN A 643 -61.48 0.28 -22.70
N GLU A 644 -60.49 -0.62 -22.76
CA GLU A 644 -60.44 -1.80 -23.65
C GLU A 644 -60.09 -3.05 -22.82
N SER A 645 -60.68 -4.21 -23.15
CA SER A 645 -60.39 -5.45 -22.40
C SER A 645 -58.93 -5.87 -22.58
N PHE A 646 -58.28 -6.24 -21.47
CA PHE A 646 -56.89 -6.73 -21.46
C PHE A 646 -56.70 -7.93 -22.42
N ALA A 647 -57.74 -8.75 -22.60
CA ALA A 647 -57.77 -9.85 -23.55
C ALA A 647 -57.50 -9.42 -24.99
N ASN A 648 -58.10 -8.33 -25.47
CA ASN A 648 -57.88 -7.85 -26.85
C ASN A 648 -56.44 -7.37 -27.06
N VAL A 649 -55.86 -6.70 -26.07
CA VAL A 649 -54.47 -6.23 -26.12
C VAL A 649 -53.51 -7.42 -26.20
N VAL A 650 -53.69 -8.40 -25.31
CA VAL A 650 -52.85 -9.60 -25.26
C VAL A 650 -53.01 -10.42 -26.54
N TYR A 651 -54.25 -10.58 -27.05
CA TYR A 651 -54.51 -11.27 -28.32
C TYR A 651 -53.78 -10.60 -29.50
N ARG A 652 -53.82 -9.28 -29.59
CA ARG A 652 -53.14 -8.53 -30.64
C ARG A 652 -51.62 -8.72 -30.59
N VAL A 653 -51.02 -8.67 -29.40
CA VAL A 653 -49.58 -8.91 -29.22
C VAL A 653 -49.21 -10.34 -29.60
N LEU A 654 -50.03 -11.33 -29.20
CA LEU A 654 -49.84 -12.73 -29.59
C LEU A 654 -49.86 -12.90 -31.11
N ARG A 655 -50.84 -12.29 -31.78
CA ARG A 655 -50.96 -12.32 -33.24
C ARG A 655 -49.77 -11.66 -33.95
N GLU A 656 -49.30 -10.51 -33.44
CA GLU A 656 -48.16 -9.79 -34.02
C GLU A 656 -46.86 -10.59 -33.87
N LYS A 657 -46.58 -11.11 -32.67
CA LYS A 657 -45.41 -11.96 -32.43
C LYS A 657 -45.48 -13.28 -33.23
N ALA A 658 -46.68 -13.75 -33.59
CA ALA A 658 -46.87 -14.97 -34.36
C ALA A 658 -46.63 -14.82 -35.87
N ARG A 659 -46.44 -13.59 -36.39
CA ARG A 659 -46.13 -13.34 -37.81
C ARG A 659 -44.82 -13.99 -38.30
N VAL A 660 -43.98 -14.46 -37.38
CA VAL A 660 -42.76 -15.22 -37.69
C VAL A 660 -43.07 -16.63 -38.22
N LEU A 661 -44.27 -17.16 -37.96
CA LEU A 661 -44.67 -18.48 -38.46
C LEU A 661 -44.89 -18.43 -39.98
N PRO A 662 -44.46 -19.47 -40.73
CA PRO A 662 -44.66 -19.51 -42.17
C PRO A 662 -46.16 -19.58 -42.50
N ASP A 663 -46.56 -18.85 -43.55
CA ASP A 663 -47.92 -18.94 -44.08
C ASP A 663 -48.19 -20.35 -44.63
N TYR A 664 -49.42 -20.79 -44.46
CA TYR A 664 -49.94 -22.07 -44.92
C TYR A 664 -50.78 -21.89 -46.17
N SER A 665 -50.63 -22.77 -47.16
CA SER A 665 -51.50 -22.81 -48.33
C SER A 665 -51.93 -24.24 -48.64
N LEU A 666 -53.18 -24.42 -49.05
CA LEU A 666 -53.74 -25.73 -49.38
C LEU A 666 -53.00 -26.36 -50.57
N GLY A 667 -52.54 -25.54 -51.52
CA GLY A 667 -51.87 -25.99 -52.74
C GLY A 667 -50.50 -26.64 -52.51
N HIS A 668 -49.80 -26.26 -51.44
CA HIS A 668 -48.49 -26.85 -51.12
C HIS A 668 -48.62 -28.28 -50.58
N ASN A 669 -49.72 -28.59 -49.90
CA ASN A 669 -49.90 -29.87 -49.20
C ASN A 669 -50.82 -30.86 -49.94
N THR A 670 -51.57 -30.42 -50.96
CA THR A 670 -52.44 -31.26 -51.81
C THR A 670 -51.66 -31.99 -52.95
N GLY A 671 -50.33 -32.12 -52.83
CA GLY A 671 -49.51 -32.92 -53.74
C GLY A 671 -49.43 -32.46 -55.21
N PRO A 672 -48.84 -33.26 -56.12
CA PRO A 672 -48.61 -32.90 -57.51
C PRO A 672 -49.90 -32.73 -58.35
N GLN A 673 -51.03 -33.24 -57.86
CA GLN A 673 -52.35 -33.16 -58.49
C GLN A 673 -53.13 -31.88 -58.12
N ALA A 674 -52.57 -31.01 -57.27
CA ALA A 674 -53.17 -29.72 -56.90
C ALA A 674 -53.47 -28.81 -58.10
N LYS A 675 -52.82 -29.03 -59.25
CA LYS A 675 -53.04 -28.28 -60.50
C LYS A 675 -54.48 -28.36 -61.03
N HIS A 676 -55.24 -29.39 -60.64
CA HIS A 676 -56.64 -29.56 -61.03
C HIS A 676 -57.61 -28.67 -60.22
N LEU A 677 -57.11 -28.04 -59.16
CA LEU A 677 -57.84 -27.09 -58.33
C LEU A 677 -57.30 -25.68 -58.57
N ALA A 678 -58.20 -24.70 -58.63
CA ALA A 678 -57.87 -23.29 -58.63
C ALA A 678 -58.13 -22.69 -57.24
N GLY A 679 -57.43 -21.59 -56.90
CA GLY A 679 -57.65 -20.87 -55.64
C GLY A 679 -56.96 -21.47 -54.40
N THR A 680 -56.18 -22.55 -54.55
CA THR A 680 -55.45 -23.22 -53.46
C THR A 680 -54.26 -22.44 -52.90
N ASP A 681 -53.89 -21.32 -53.53
CA ASP A 681 -52.77 -20.46 -53.15
C ASP A 681 -53.12 -19.40 -52.07
N TYR A 682 -54.36 -19.39 -51.58
CA TYR A 682 -54.75 -18.51 -50.48
C TYR A 682 -53.88 -18.77 -49.24
N ARG A 683 -53.30 -17.70 -48.69
CA ARG A 683 -52.39 -17.77 -47.55
C ARG A 683 -53.16 -17.68 -46.25
N ILE A 684 -53.18 -18.79 -45.52
CA ILE A 684 -53.63 -18.84 -44.13
C ILE A 684 -52.42 -18.53 -43.25
N PRO A 685 -52.44 -17.50 -42.39
CA PRO A 685 -51.32 -17.24 -41.49
C PRO A 685 -51.01 -18.48 -40.65
N GLY A 686 -49.73 -18.86 -40.53
CA GLY A 686 -49.32 -20.07 -39.80
C GLY A 686 -49.82 -20.13 -38.35
N PHE A 687 -50.12 -18.97 -37.75
CA PHE A 687 -50.76 -18.84 -36.46
C PHE A 687 -52.12 -19.55 -36.36
N TYR A 688 -52.88 -19.64 -37.45
CA TYR A 688 -54.20 -20.28 -37.52
C TYR A 688 -54.12 -21.67 -38.17
N THR A 689 -53.09 -22.44 -37.86
CA THR A 689 -53.00 -23.87 -38.23
C THR A 689 -53.01 -24.71 -36.96
N ARG A 690 -53.25 -26.02 -37.07
CA ARG A 690 -53.21 -26.90 -35.89
C ARG A 690 -51.85 -26.84 -35.21
N GLN A 691 -50.78 -26.84 -36.02
CA GLN A 691 -49.41 -26.68 -35.53
C GLN A 691 -49.21 -25.33 -34.85
N GLY A 692 -49.74 -24.24 -35.42
CA GLY A 692 -49.70 -22.90 -34.81
C GLY A 692 -50.43 -22.84 -33.46
N TYR A 693 -51.58 -23.50 -33.34
CA TYR A 693 -52.30 -23.59 -32.07
C TYR A 693 -51.50 -24.38 -31.03
N GLU A 694 -51.07 -25.60 -31.35
CA GLU A 694 -50.40 -26.50 -30.42
C GLU A 694 -49.00 -26.00 -30.02
N GLN A 695 -48.21 -25.53 -30.98
CA GLN A 695 -46.80 -25.19 -30.78
C GLN A 695 -46.55 -23.72 -30.44
N TYR A 696 -47.52 -22.83 -30.66
CA TYR A 696 -47.37 -21.39 -30.38
C TYR A 696 -48.43 -20.86 -29.41
N PHE A 697 -49.72 -21.00 -29.73
CA PHE A 697 -50.78 -20.44 -28.87
C PHE A 697 -50.82 -21.09 -27.48
N VAL A 698 -50.76 -22.42 -27.39
CA VAL A 698 -50.82 -23.15 -26.11
C VAL A 698 -49.51 -23.02 -25.31
N THR A 699 -48.37 -23.22 -25.95
CA THR A 699 -47.05 -23.25 -25.27
C THR A 699 -46.50 -21.87 -24.93
N ARG A 700 -46.64 -20.89 -25.84
CA ARG A 700 -46.10 -19.52 -25.65
C ARG A 700 -47.15 -18.51 -25.20
N GLY A 701 -48.44 -18.80 -25.40
CA GLY A 701 -49.52 -17.92 -24.98
C GLY A 701 -49.48 -17.59 -23.50
N THR A 702 -49.32 -18.61 -22.65
CA THR A 702 -49.21 -18.43 -21.19
C THR A 702 -47.97 -17.64 -20.80
N ALA A 703 -46.81 -17.91 -21.42
CA ALA A 703 -45.57 -17.17 -21.16
C ALA A 703 -45.70 -15.68 -21.51
N VAL A 704 -46.26 -15.35 -22.68
CA VAL A 704 -46.49 -13.96 -23.11
C VAL A 704 -47.52 -13.27 -22.21
N VAL A 705 -48.58 -13.97 -21.79
CA VAL A 705 -49.56 -13.43 -20.84
C VAL A 705 -48.89 -13.13 -19.50
N THR A 706 -48.05 -14.03 -18.97
CA THR A 706 -47.33 -13.80 -17.71
C THR A 706 -46.27 -12.69 -17.80
N GLU A 707 -45.63 -12.52 -18.95
CA GLU A 707 -44.70 -11.43 -19.23
C GLU A 707 -45.42 -10.08 -19.22
N ILE A 708 -46.55 -9.97 -19.95
CA ILE A 708 -47.36 -8.74 -19.99
C ILE A 708 -48.00 -8.44 -18.64
N MET A 709 -48.38 -9.46 -17.87
CA MET A 709 -48.90 -9.30 -16.51
C MET A 709 -47.86 -8.80 -15.50
N ARG A 710 -46.58 -9.16 -15.66
CA ARG A 710 -45.48 -8.60 -14.83
C ARG A 710 -45.33 -7.10 -15.02
N ASP A 711 -45.71 -6.57 -16.19
CA ASP A 711 -45.70 -5.15 -16.53
C ASP A 711 -46.98 -4.39 -16.11
N ASN A 712 -47.95 -5.05 -15.46
CA ASN A 712 -49.26 -4.46 -15.14
C ASN A 712 -49.24 -3.39 -14.03
N TRP A 713 -48.11 -3.22 -13.34
CA TRP A 713 -47.90 -2.17 -12.34
C TRP A 713 -48.15 -0.75 -12.91
N VAL A 714 -48.02 -0.58 -14.23
CA VAL A 714 -48.33 0.67 -14.94
C VAL A 714 -49.82 1.05 -14.85
N LEU A 715 -50.73 0.06 -14.85
CA LEU A 715 -52.19 0.27 -14.79
C LEU A 715 -52.72 0.46 -13.35
N GLY A 716 -51.90 0.22 -12.33
CA GLY A 716 -52.23 0.48 -10.93
C GLY A 716 -52.98 -0.64 -10.22
N GLU A 717 -53.08 -1.82 -10.83
CA GLU A 717 -53.58 -3.02 -10.16
C GLU A 717 -52.40 -3.72 -9.47
N SER A 718 -52.27 -3.51 -8.17
CA SER A 718 -51.22 -4.11 -7.33
C SER A 718 -51.59 -5.51 -6.81
N GLU A 719 -52.74 -6.06 -7.18
CA GLU A 719 -53.08 -7.43 -6.84
C GLU A 719 -52.47 -8.38 -7.87
N GLN A 720 -51.61 -9.27 -7.38
CA GLN A 720 -51.14 -10.43 -8.16
C GLN A 720 -52.38 -11.13 -8.73
N TYR A 721 -52.53 -11.14 -10.05
CA TYR A 721 -53.66 -11.81 -10.69
C TYR A 721 -53.82 -13.23 -10.14
N ASN A 722 -54.97 -13.50 -9.52
CA ASN A 722 -55.27 -14.83 -8.99
C ASN A 722 -55.38 -15.83 -10.15
N ALA A 723 -55.05 -17.10 -9.91
CA ALA A 723 -55.13 -18.16 -10.93
C ALA A 723 -56.50 -18.21 -11.65
N HIS A 724 -57.58 -17.81 -10.97
CA HIS A 724 -58.92 -17.66 -11.55
C HIS A 724 -59.04 -16.55 -12.60
N GLN A 725 -58.41 -15.40 -12.41
CA GLN A 725 -58.44 -14.28 -13.38
C GLN A 725 -57.60 -14.61 -14.62
N LEU A 726 -56.44 -15.25 -14.43
CA LEU A 726 -55.63 -15.77 -15.54
C LEU A 726 -56.42 -16.79 -16.37
N ARG A 727 -57.18 -17.68 -15.70
CA ARG A 727 -58.05 -18.66 -16.36
C ARG A 727 -59.15 -17.98 -17.17
N ALA A 728 -59.83 -16.98 -16.61
CA ALA A 728 -60.87 -16.22 -17.32
C ALA A 728 -60.31 -15.51 -18.57
N LEU A 729 -59.13 -14.90 -18.45
CA LEU A 729 -58.43 -14.26 -19.57
C LEU A 729 -58.07 -15.25 -20.69
N MET A 730 -57.51 -16.42 -20.34
CA MET A 730 -57.15 -17.44 -21.33
C MET A 730 -58.38 -17.97 -22.09
N VAL A 731 -59.53 -18.09 -21.43
CA VAL A 731 -60.79 -18.47 -22.07
C VAL A 731 -61.26 -17.41 -23.06
N GLU A 732 -61.17 -16.12 -22.70
CA GLU A 732 -61.53 -15.02 -23.59
C GLU A 732 -60.59 -14.95 -24.81
N LEU A 733 -59.29 -15.15 -24.60
CA LEU A 733 -58.28 -15.24 -25.67
C LEU A 733 -58.53 -16.40 -26.63
N GLU A 734 -58.82 -17.58 -26.10
CA GLU A 734 -59.08 -18.78 -26.91
C GLU A 734 -60.35 -18.62 -27.75
N LYS A 735 -61.37 -17.94 -27.23
CA LYS A 735 -62.59 -17.61 -27.97
C LYS A 735 -62.31 -16.66 -29.15
N LEU A 736 -61.50 -15.62 -28.94
CA LEU A 736 -61.08 -14.70 -30.02
C LEU A 736 -60.25 -15.45 -31.07
N TYR A 737 -59.31 -16.27 -30.64
CA TYR A 737 -58.43 -17.05 -31.50
C TYR A 737 -59.21 -18.00 -32.43
N PHE A 738 -60.10 -18.84 -31.88
CA PHE A 738 -60.83 -19.82 -32.69
C PHE A 738 -61.89 -19.21 -33.60
N ARG A 739 -62.37 -18.00 -33.27
CA ARG A 739 -63.23 -17.23 -34.17
C ARG A 739 -62.45 -16.84 -35.43
N ASP A 740 -61.31 -16.18 -35.29
CA ASP A 740 -60.48 -15.77 -36.43
C ASP A 740 -59.93 -17.00 -37.19
N TYR A 741 -59.58 -18.07 -36.48
CA TYR A 741 -59.18 -19.35 -37.06
C TYR A 741 -60.24 -19.90 -38.01
N ALA A 742 -61.50 -19.95 -37.55
CA ALA A 742 -62.61 -20.47 -38.33
C ALA A 742 -62.86 -19.62 -39.59
N ASP A 743 -62.72 -18.30 -39.48
CA ASP A 743 -62.92 -17.38 -40.59
C ASP A 743 -61.85 -17.54 -41.68
N HIS A 744 -60.57 -17.67 -41.31
CA HIS A 744 -59.49 -17.90 -42.27
C HIS A 744 -59.62 -19.23 -43.03
N TRP A 745 -59.97 -20.32 -42.33
CA TRP A 745 -60.16 -21.62 -42.97
C TRP A 745 -61.40 -21.67 -43.86
N ALA A 746 -62.50 -21.04 -43.43
CA ALA A 746 -63.71 -20.97 -44.24
C ALA A 746 -63.50 -20.14 -45.52
N GLU A 747 -62.75 -19.05 -45.44
CA GLU A 747 -62.38 -18.25 -46.61
C GLU A 747 -61.46 -19.04 -47.56
N ALA A 748 -60.46 -19.73 -47.03
CA ALA A 748 -59.54 -20.54 -47.84
C ALA A 748 -60.28 -21.62 -48.63
N ILE A 749 -61.15 -22.39 -47.97
CA ILE A 749 -61.94 -23.45 -48.60
C ILE A 749 -62.95 -22.87 -49.59
N GLY A 750 -63.60 -21.75 -49.24
CA GLY A 750 -64.57 -21.08 -50.10
C GLY A 750 -63.99 -20.50 -51.39
N ARG A 751 -62.68 -20.24 -51.44
CA ARG A 751 -61.97 -19.77 -52.65
C ARG A 751 -61.50 -20.89 -53.57
N VAL A 752 -61.49 -22.14 -53.11
CA VAL A 752 -61.09 -23.27 -53.96
C VAL A 752 -62.20 -23.57 -54.96
N SER A 753 -61.83 -23.85 -56.20
CA SER A 753 -62.74 -24.30 -57.26
C SER A 753 -62.06 -25.33 -58.15
N LEU A 754 -62.85 -26.04 -58.97
CA LEU A 754 -62.28 -26.86 -60.03
C LEU A 754 -61.72 -25.96 -61.14
N GLN A 755 -60.63 -26.39 -61.78
CA GLN A 755 -60.09 -25.69 -62.93
C GLN A 755 -61.02 -25.89 -64.15
N PRO A 756 -61.33 -24.84 -64.92
CA PRO A 756 -62.13 -25.00 -66.14
C PRO A 756 -61.38 -25.83 -67.20
N PHE A 757 -62.11 -26.50 -68.09
CA PHE A 757 -61.60 -27.24 -69.24
C PHE A 757 -62.29 -26.81 -70.54
N GLU A 758 -61.59 -26.95 -71.66
CA GLU A 758 -62.14 -26.71 -72.99
C GLU A 758 -62.18 -28.02 -73.79
N GLY A 759 -63.38 -28.55 -74.01
CA GLY A 759 -63.62 -29.75 -74.82
C GLY A 759 -63.47 -31.10 -74.10
N ALA A 760 -63.99 -32.14 -74.75
CA ALA A 760 -64.19 -33.46 -74.12
C ALA A 760 -62.91 -34.21 -73.74
N SER A 761 -61.84 -34.04 -74.51
CA SER A 761 -60.55 -34.70 -74.25
C SER A 761 -59.84 -34.12 -73.01
N GLN A 762 -59.85 -32.79 -72.85
CA GLN A 762 -59.28 -32.13 -71.67
C GLN A 762 -60.11 -32.42 -70.42
N ALA A 763 -61.44 -32.40 -70.54
CA ALA A 763 -62.35 -32.80 -69.48
C ALA A 763 -62.05 -34.22 -68.98
N ALA A 764 -61.90 -35.20 -69.89
CA ALA A 764 -61.60 -36.58 -69.52
C ALA A 764 -60.27 -36.74 -68.75
N VAL A 765 -59.25 -35.94 -69.07
CA VAL A 765 -57.95 -35.95 -68.36
C VAL A 765 -58.08 -35.32 -66.98
N GLN A 766 -58.77 -34.18 -66.87
CA GLN A 766 -58.99 -33.52 -65.57
C GLN A 766 -59.85 -34.36 -64.64
N LEU A 767 -60.95 -34.95 -65.13
CA LEU A 767 -61.83 -35.83 -64.34
C LEU A 767 -61.09 -37.09 -63.86
N ALA A 768 -60.21 -37.66 -64.70
CA ALA A 768 -59.37 -38.78 -64.30
C ALA A 768 -58.35 -38.41 -63.21
N GLY A 769 -57.85 -37.16 -63.22
CA GLY A 769 -57.01 -36.63 -62.14
C GLY A 769 -57.78 -36.50 -60.82
N LEU A 770 -59.06 -36.14 -60.86
CA LEU A 770 -59.92 -36.02 -59.67
C LEU A 770 -60.26 -37.38 -59.04
N THR A 771 -60.29 -38.48 -59.81
CA THR A 771 -60.59 -39.84 -59.32
C THR A 771 -59.37 -40.74 -59.17
N ALA A 772 -58.15 -40.22 -59.39
CA ALA A 772 -56.91 -40.97 -59.24
C ALA A 772 -56.68 -41.44 -57.79
N ALA A 773 -55.80 -42.43 -57.61
CA ALA A 773 -55.43 -42.97 -56.29
C ALA A 773 -54.92 -41.90 -55.30
N HIS A 774 -54.39 -40.78 -55.82
CA HIS A 774 -54.02 -39.58 -55.05
C HIS A 774 -54.90 -38.40 -55.45
N SER A 775 -56.22 -38.54 -55.27
CA SER A 775 -57.20 -37.50 -55.60
C SER A 775 -56.90 -36.20 -54.85
N PRO A 776 -56.83 -35.04 -55.54
CA PRO A 776 -56.64 -33.76 -54.88
C PRO A 776 -57.86 -33.35 -54.03
N LEU A 777 -59.06 -33.88 -54.31
CA LEU A 777 -60.25 -33.64 -53.49
C LEU A 777 -60.16 -34.36 -52.14
N LEU A 778 -59.70 -35.62 -52.16
CA LEU A 778 -59.50 -36.40 -50.94
C LEU A 778 -58.38 -35.77 -50.09
N GLN A 779 -57.25 -35.42 -50.71
CA GLN A 779 -56.15 -34.76 -50.02
C GLN A 779 -56.57 -33.41 -49.40
N LEU A 780 -57.32 -32.59 -50.12
CA LEU A 780 -57.86 -31.34 -49.58
C LEU A 780 -58.79 -31.57 -48.38
N LEU A 781 -59.65 -32.58 -48.43
CA LEU A 781 -60.50 -32.94 -47.29
C LEU A 781 -59.70 -33.43 -46.08
N VAL A 782 -58.64 -34.20 -46.29
CA VAL A 782 -57.72 -34.64 -45.23
C VAL A 782 -57.02 -33.44 -44.60
N GLU A 783 -56.49 -32.51 -45.41
CA GLU A 783 -55.85 -31.29 -44.94
C GLU A 783 -56.79 -30.39 -44.11
N VAL A 784 -58.05 -30.28 -44.54
CA VAL A 784 -59.10 -29.57 -43.80
C VAL A 784 -59.39 -30.30 -42.48
N ARG A 785 -59.57 -31.63 -42.50
CA ARG A 785 -59.81 -32.43 -41.29
C ARG A 785 -58.67 -32.28 -40.30
N ASP A 786 -57.43 -32.45 -40.73
CA ASP A 786 -56.25 -32.43 -39.87
C ASP A 786 -56.05 -31.07 -39.18
N ASN A 787 -56.47 -29.97 -39.81
CA ASN A 787 -56.36 -28.63 -39.25
C ASN A 787 -57.63 -28.10 -38.57
N THR A 788 -58.80 -28.74 -38.71
CA THR A 788 -60.05 -28.23 -38.11
C THR A 788 -60.70 -29.22 -37.14
N LEU A 789 -60.22 -30.47 -37.09
CA LEU A 789 -60.64 -31.48 -36.13
C LEU A 789 -59.59 -31.61 -35.02
N PHE A 790 -59.90 -31.04 -33.85
CA PHE A 790 -59.09 -31.19 -32.64
C PHE A 790 -59.62 -32.34 -31.78
N PRO A 791 -58.84 -33.39 -31.49
CA PRO A 791 -59.32 -34.49 -30.66
C PRO A 791 -59.80 -33.95 -29.31
N VAL A 792 -61.00 -34.36 -28.89
CA VAL A 792 -61.50 -34.04 -27.55
C VAL A 792 -60.64 -34.82 -26.56
N LEU A 793 -60.04 -34.11 -25.59
CA LEU A 793 -59.13 -34.69 -24.59
C LEU A 793 -59.70 -35.88 -23.80
N ALA A 794 -61.02 -36.11 -23.85
CA ALA A 794 -61.68 -37.27 -23.26
C ALA A 794 -61.29 -38.60 -23.96
N ASP A 795 -61.09 -38.60 -25.28
CA ASP A 795 -60.78 -39.82 -26.04
C ASP A 795 -59.27 -40.15 -26.03
N SER A 796 -58.41 -39.13 -25.93
CA SER A 796 -56.96 -39.33 -25.78
C SER A 796 -56.54 -39.80 -24.39
N LEU A 797 -57.32 -39.48 -23.34
CA LEU A 797 -57.11 -40.01 -22.00
C LEU A 797 -57.40 -41.52 -21.91
N GLY A 798 -58.40 -42.04 -22.62
CA GLY A 798 -58.69 -43.48 -22.66
C GLY A 798 -57.57 -44.30 -23.33
N ALA A 799 -57.03 -43.79 -24.44
CA ALA A 799 -55.92 -44.41 -25.16
C ALA A 799 -54.58 -44.31 -24.40
N MET A 800 -54.28 -43.16 -23.77
CA MET A 800 -53.06 -42.99 -22.97
C MET A 800 -53.08 -43.74 -21.64
N LYS A 801 -54.26 -43.96 -21.03
CA LYS A 801 -54.38 -44.78 -19.80
C LYS A 801 -54.14 -46.27 -20.06
N ALA A 802 -54.57 -46.76 -21.23
CA ALA A 802 -54.34 -48.15 -21.65
C ALA A 802 -52.87 -48.46 -22.00
N GLU A 803 -52.12 -47.46 -22.48
CA GLU A 803 -50.69 -47.57 -22.79
C GLU A 803 -49.81 -47.35 -21.53
N ALA A 804 -50.22 -46.46 -20.60
CA ALA A 804 -49.47 -46.14 -19.38
C ALA A 804 -49.58 -47.20 -18.27
N GLU A 805 -50.62 -48.04 -18.24
CA GLU A 805 -50.77 -49.12 -17.26
C GLU A 805 -49.95 -50.39 -17.58
N LYS A 806 -49.30 -50.47 -18.75
CA LYS A 806 -48.48 -51.64 -19.16
C LYS A 806 -46.98 -51.54 -18.85
N ILE A 807 -46.48 -50.41 -18.38
CA ILE A 807 -45.02 -50.18 -18.15
C ILE A 807 -44.76 -49.81 -16.67
N ALA A 808 -45.31 -50.59 -15.74
CA ALA A 808 -45.14 -50.43 -14.30
C ALA A 808 -43.66 -50.24 -13.85
N PRO A 809 -43.36 -49.97 -12.57
CA PRO A 809 -43.88 -48.95 -11.65
C PRO A 809 -42.72 -48.27 -10.86
N GLY A 810 -42.98 -47.15 -10.18
CA GLY A 810 -42.19 -46.78 -8.98
C GLY A 810 -41.48 -45.42 -8.97
N PRO A 811 -41.08 -44.95 -7.78
CA PRO A 811 -41.41 -43.60 -7.33
C PRO A 811 -40.17 -42.74 -7.01
N VAL A 812 -40.45 -41.50 -6.61
CA VAL A 812 -39.58 -40.55 -5.87
C VAL A 812 -38.82 -39.55 -6.76
N ALA A 813 -39.45 -38.39 -6.99
CA ALA A 813 -38.87 -37.04 -6.78
C ALA A 813 -39.78 -35.90 -7.30
N LEU A 814 -41.09 -35.90 -7.04
CA LEU A 814 -42.00 -34.86 -7.54
C LEU A 814 -42.98 -34.27 -6.51
N THR A 815 -42.81 -34.56 -5.23
CA THR A 815 -43.87 -34.31 -4.21
C THR A 815 -44.07 -32.87 -3.74
N GLN A 816 -43.33 -31.86 -4.23
CA GLN A 816 -43.60 -30.45 -3.87
C GLN A 816 -43.74 -29.47 -5.05
N VAL A 817 -43.36 -29.88 -6.26
CA VAL A 817 -43.67 -29.15 -7.51
C VAL A 817 -44.94 -29.72 -8.17
N ALA A 818 -45.23 -31.02 -7.96
CA ALA A 818 -46.50 -31.61 -8.39
C ALA A 818 -47.67 -31.18 -7.48
N ALA A 819 -47.48 -30.82 -6.21
CA ALA A 819 -48.64 -30.48 -5.36
C ALA A 819 -49.38 -29.18 -5.75
N ILE A 820 -48.70 -28.20 -6.36
CA ILE A 820 -49.34 -26.98 -6.90
C ILE A 820 -49.72 -27.19 -8.38
N GLY A 821 -48.92 -27.95 -9.13
CA GLY A 821 -49.20 -28.36 -10.51
C GLY A 821 -50.42 -29.27 -10.64
N ASP A 822 -50.62 -30.20 -9.70
CA ASP A 822 -51.69 -31.22 -9.69
C ASP A 822 -53.03 -30.61 -9.29
N THR A 823 -53.08 -29.65 -8.36
CA THR A 823 -54.31 -28.91 -8.06
C THR A 823 -54.71 -27.95 -9.20
N LEU A 824 -53.73 -27.44 -9.96
CA LEU A 824 -54.01 -26.69 -11.18
C LEU A 824 -54.40 -27.63 -12.32
N GLN A 825 -53.80 -28.82 -12.45
CA GLN A 825 -54.16 -29.82 -13.48
C GLN A 825 -55.55 -30.45 -13.25
N GLN A 826 -55.98 -30.63 -12.00
CA GLN A 826 -57.31 -31.16 -11.68
C GLN A 826 -58.45 -30.11 -11.76
N THR A 827 -58.13 -28.81 -11.78
CA THR A 827 -59.16 -27.74 -11.92
C THR A 827 -59.12 -27.01 -13.27
N VAL A 828 -58.10 -27.26 -14.11
CA VAL A 828 -57.99 -26.76 -15.48
C VAL A 828 -58.76 -27.63 -16.48
N THR A 829 -59.17 -28.85 -16.10
CA THR A 829 -59.71 -29.86 -17.01
C THR A 829 -61.22 -29.81 -17.25
N ASP A 830 -62.01 -29.06 -16.50
CA ASP A 830 -63.48 -29.07 -16.67
C ASP A 830 -64.08 -27.76 -17.22
N SER A 831 -64.47 -27.83 -18.49
CA SER A 831 -65.76 -27.35 -19.04
C SER A 831 -65.94 -25.96 -19.73
N LEU A 832 -64.89 -25.19 -20.03
CA LEU A 832 -65.04 -23.94 -20.85
C LEU A 832 -64.14 -23.85 -22.11
N PRO A 833 -62.86 -24.29 -22.12
CA PRO A 833 -61.99 -24.32 -23.31
C PRO A 833 -62.55 -25.14 -24.48
N THR A 834 -63.43 -26.10 -24.18
CA THR A 834 -64.02 -27.03 -25.16
C THR A 834 -65.02 -26.35 -26.08
N MET A 835 -65.68 -25.26 -25.66
CA MET A 835 -66.75 -24.63 -26.44
C MET A 835 -66.26 -23.96 -27.72
N ALA A 836 -65.09 -23.29 -27.67
CA ALA A 836 -64.53 -22.60 -28.84
C ALA A 836 -64.04 -23.59 -29.90
N LYS A 837 -63.37 -24.68 -29.49
CA LYS A 837 -62.95 -25.78 -30.36
C LYS A 837 -64.15 -26.51 -30.97
N GLN A 838 -65.16 -26.81 -30.16
CA GLN A 838 -66.40 -27.41 -30.65
C GLN A 838 -67.12 -26.50 -31.64
N SER A 839 -67.07 -25.17 -31.46
CA SER A 839 -67.64 -24.21 -32.41
C SER A 839 -66.91 -24.26 -33.76
N LEU A 840 -65.58 -24.39 -33.77
CA LEU A 840 -64.80 -24.58 -34.99
C LEU A 840 -65.17 -25.90 -35.66
N GLN A 841 -65.16 -27.01 -34.92
CA GLN A 841 -65.48 -28.34 -35.44
C GLN A 841 -66.88 -28.40 -36.05
N ARG A 842 -67.89 -27.88 -35.36
CA ARG A 842 -69.27 -27.83 -35.87
C ARG A 842 -69.39 -27.09 -37.21
N ARG A 843 -68.52 -26.10 -37.48
CA ARG A 843 -68.52 -25.36 -38.75
C ARG A 843 -68.01 -26.23 -39.92
N PHE A 844 -67.09 -27.15 -39.67
CA PHE A 844 -66.46 -28.01 -40.70
C PHE A 844 -66.91 -29.48 -40.66
N ASP A 845 -67.74 -29.86 -39.69
CA ASP A 845 -68.30 -31.21 -39.52
C ASP A 845 -68.94 -31.81 -40.80
N PRO A 846 -69.70 -31.05 -41.63
CA PRO A 846 -70.20 -31.59 -42.88
C PRO A 846 -69.10 -32.08 -43.83
N LEU A 847 -67.94 -31.42 -43.86
CA LEU A 847 -66.78 -31.82 -44.67
C LEU A 847 -66.03 -33.00 -44.03
N HIS A 848 -65.95 -33.05 -42.70
CA HIS A 848 -65.31 -34.16 -41.99
C HIS A 848 -66.02 -35.49 -42.25
N ARG A 849 -67.36 -35.49 -42.33
CA ARG A 849 -68.17 -36.70 -42.58
C ARG A 849 -68.01 -37.30 -43.98
N LEU A 850 -67.36 -36.58 -44.91
CA LEU A 850 -67.04 -37.10 -46.23
C LEU A 850 -65.83 -38.04 -46.24
N LEU A 851 -65.14 -38.13 -45.10
CA LEU A 851 -64.04 -39.08 -44.87
C LEU A 851 -64.46 -40.13 -43.83
N ASP A 852 -63.98 -41.35 -44.00
CA ASP A 852 -64.05 -42.40 -42.98
C ASP A 852 -62.95 -42.24 -41.92
N ASP A 853 -62.89 -43.13 -40.93
CA ASP A 853 -61.90 -43.06 -39.85
C ASP A 853 -60.45 -43.30 -40.30
N GLU A 854 -60.23 -43.91 -41.46
CA GLU A 854 -58.90 -44.17 -42.05
C GLU A 854 -58.49 -43.10 -43.07
N ASN A 855 -59.19 -41.96 -43.12
CA ASN A 855 -59.00 -40.88 -44.11
C ASN A 855 -59.29 -41.32 -45.56
N GLY A 856 -60.02 -42.42 -45.74
CA GLY A 856 -60.62 -42.85 -47.00
C GLY A 856 -61.93 -42.11 -47.31
N PRO A 857 -62.46 -42.23 -48.53
CA PRO A 857 -63.72 -41.58 -48.91
C PRO A 857 -64.92 -42.28 -48.24
N ALA A 858 -65.77 -41.52 -47.56
CA ALA A 858 -67.03 -42.05 -46.99
C ALA A 858 -68.06 -42.36 -48.10
N ALA A 859 -69.16 -43.02 -47.74
CA ALA A 859 -70.19 -43.48 -48.69
C ALA A 859 -70.70 -42.39 -49.64
N ASP A 860 -70.93 -41.17 -49.14
CA ASP A 860 -71.41 -40.04 -49.95
C ASP A 860 -70.32 -39.56 -50.94
N LEU A 861 -69.06 -39.54 -50.51
CA LEU A 861 -67.93 -39.18 -51.37
C LEU A 861 -67.61 -40.27 -52.40
N ILE A 862 -67.72 -41.55 -52.03
CA ILE A 862 -67.59 -42.68 -52.97
C ILE A 862 -68.65 -42.57 -54.08
N THR A 863 -69.90 -42.27 -53.71
CA THR A 863 -70.98 -42.08 -54.68
C THR A 863 -70.67 -40.95 -55.65
N ALA A 864 -70.14 -39.84 -55.15
CA ALA A 864 -69.72 -38.72 -55.98
C ALA A 864 -68.51 -39.06 -56.88
N LEU A 865 -67.47 -39.69 -56.35
CA LEU A 865 -66.29 -40.10 -57.12
C LEU A 865 -66.64 -41.11 -58.23
N ASN A 866 -67.56 -42.04 -57.95
CA ASN A 866 -68.07 -42.96 -58.96
C ASN A 866 -68.82 -42.22 -60.08
N ALA A 867 -69.65 -41.22 -59.73
CA ALA A 867 -70.34 -40.39 -60.73
C ALA A 867 -69.36 -39.57 -61.59
N ILE A 868 -68.29 -39.03 -60.99
CA ILE A 868 -67.20 -38.36 -61.73
C ILE A 868 -66.50 -39.36 -62.66
N ASN A 869 -66.26 -40.59 -62.22
CA ASN A 869 -65.63 -41.63 -63.03
C ASN A 869 -66.52 -42.08 -64.20
N GLU A 870 -67.83 -42.20 -64.01
CA GLU A 870 -68.79 -42.45 -65.10
C GLU A 870 -68.75 -41.33 -66.15
N LEU A 871 -68.75 -40.07 -65.69
CA LEU A 871 -68.66 -38.91 -66.58
C LEU A 871 -67.31 -38.87 -67.31
N GLN A 872 -66.22 -39.21 -66.62
CA GLN A 872 -64.89 -39.32 -67.20
C GLN A 872 -64.87 -40.31 -68.36
N MET A 873 -65.48 -41.50 -68.20
CA MET A 873 -65.57 -42.51 -69.25
C MET A 873 -66.40 -42.01 -70.44
N GLN A 874 -67.50 -41.29 -70.18
CA GLN A 874 -68.34 -40.70 -71.23
C GLN A 874 -67.58 -39.62 -72.02
N MET A 875 -66.88 -38.71 -71.34
CA MET A 875 -66.07 -37.67 -71.98
C MET A 875 -64.87 -38.26 -72.73
N ALA A 876 -64.25 -39.33 -72.22
CA ALA A 876 -63.18 -40.06 -72.91
C ALA A 876 -63.69 -40.80 -74.16
N ALA A 877 -64.93 -41.29 -74.16
CA ALA A 877 -65.57 -41.87 -75.33
C ALA A 877 -65.88 -40.79 -76.38
N LEU A 878 -66.42 -39.65 -75.95
CA LEU A 878 -66.70 -38.50 -76.81
C LEU A 878 -65.43 -37.94 -77.46
N GLY A 879 -64.35 -37.76 -76.69
CA GLY A 879 -63.08 -37.24 -77.18
C GLY A 879 -62.32 -38.19 -78.11
N ARG A 880 -62.63 -39.50 -78.09
CA ARG A 880 -62.05 -40.51 -79.01
C ARG A 880 -62.93 -40.78 -80.23
N SER A 881 -64.15 -40.23 -80.29
CA SER A 881 -65.05 -40.40 -81.42
C SER A 881 -64.50 -39.70 -82.66
N GLY A 882 -64.57 -40.36 -83.82
CA GLY A 882 -64.25 -39.74 -85.11
C GLY A 882 -65.24 -38.65 -85.54
N GLN A 883 -66.41 -38.56 -84.88
CA GLN A 883 -67.44 -37.52 -85.08
C GLN A 883 -68.00 -37.07 -83.71
N PRO A 884 -67.33 -36.15 -83.00
CA PRO A 884 -67.70 -35.78 -81.64
C PRO A 884 -69.04 -35.04 -81.54
N GLU A 885 -69.37 -34.15 -82.48
CA GLU A 885 -70.63 -33.38 -82.46
C GLU A 885 -71.87 -34.28 -82.59
N LEU A 886 -71.81 -35.31 -83.43
CA LEU A 886 -72.89 -36.27 -83.61
C LEU A 886 -73.07 -37.15 -82.35
N ALA A 887 -71.96 -37.62 -81.77
CA ALA A 887 -71.98 -38.42 -80.55
C ALA A 887 -72.53 -37.62 -79.34
N ALA A 888 -72.16 -36.33 -79.22
CA ALA A 888 -72.72 -35.44 -78.20
C ALA A 888 -74.24 -35.24 -78.40
N TYR A 889 -74.69 -35.04 -79.66
CA TYR A 889 -76.10 -34.90 -79.99
C TYR A 889 -76.91 -36.16 -79.65
N GLU A 890 -76.39 -37.35 -79.93
CA GLU A 890 -77.05 -38.62 -79.58
C GLU A 890 -77.16 -38.82 -78.06
N MET A 891 -76.12 -38.48 -77.30
CA MET A 891 -76.15 -38.51 -75.83
C MET A 891 -77.18 -37.54 -75.26
N ALA A 892 -77.24 -36.31 -75.78
CA ALA A 892 -78.24 -35.31 -75.38
C ALA A 892 -79.67 -35.76 -75.72
N LYS A 893 -79.88 -36.34 -76.90
CA LYS A 893 -81.18 -36.89 -77.32
C LYS A 893 -81.63 -38.05 -76.42
N GLY A 894 -80.71 -38.95 -76.06
CA GLY A 894 -80.97 -40.04 -75.11
C GLY A 894 -81.43 -39.52 -73.75
N ARG A 895 -80.77 -38.48 -73.24
CA ARG A 895 -81.14 -37.82 -71.98
C ARG A 895 -82.52 -37.18 -72.03
N MET A 896 -82.85 -36.45 -73.10
CA MET A 896 -84.17 -35.83 -73.27
C MET A 896 -85.32 -36.87 -73.37
N SER A 897 -84.99 -38.11 -73.74
CA SER A 897 -85.94 -39.24 -73.77
C SER A 897 -86.12 -39.97 -72.44
N GLY A 898 -85.45 -39.52 -71.37
CA GLY A 898 -85.58 -40.07 -70.01
C GLY A 898 -84.57 -41.16 -69.66
N GLN A 899 -83.54 -41.38 -70.48
CA GLN A 899 -82.43 -42.28 -70.12
C GLN A 899 -81.54 -41.63 -69.06
N ARG A 900 -81.19 -42.39 -68.02
CA ARG A 900 -80.22 -41.96 -67.01
C ARG A 900 -78.83 -41.94 -67.64
N ASP A 901 -78.18 -40.79 -67.51
CA ASP A 901 -76.87 -40.50 -68.08
C ASP A 901 -75.89 -40.09 -66.97
N ALA A 902 -74.58 -40.17 -67.20
CA ALA A 902 -73.58 -39.90 -66.17
C ALA A 902 -73.72 -38.48 -65.58
N LEU A 903 -74.15 -37.50 -66.40
CA LEU A 903 -74.46 -36.14 -65.94
C LEU A 903 -75.63 -36.05 -64.97
N SER A 904 -76.66 -36.88 -65.15
CA SER A 904 -77.78 -36.95 -64.20
C SER A 904 -77.37 -37.60 -62.88
N ASN A 905 -76.49 -38.61 -62.93
CA ASN A 905 -75.92 -39.24 -61.74
C ASN A 905 -75.02 -38.26 -60.96
N LEU A 906 -74.19 -37.49 -61.68
CA LEU A 906 -73.34 -36.47 -61.08
C LEU A 906 -74.15 -35.36 -60.41
N ARG A 907 -75.20 -34.85 -61.07
CA ARG A 907 -76.09 -33.83 -60.49
C ARG A 907 -76.80 -34.32 -59.24
N ASN A 908 -77.26 -35.58 -59.24
CA ASN A 908 -77.88 -36.18 -58.05
C ASN A 908 -76.87 -36.33 -56.90
N ALA A 909 -75.66 -36.81 -57.19
CA ALA A 909 -74.59 -36.91 -56.19
C ALA A 909 -74.20 -35.54 -55.63
N ALA A 910 -74.17 -34.50 -56.47
CA ALA A 910 -73.87 -33.13 -56.06
C ALA A 910 -74.86 -32.56 -55.04
N THR A 911 -76.14 -32.94 -55.09
CA THR A 911 -77.17 -32.44 -54.13
C THR A 911 -76.99 -32.96 -52.71
N VAL A 912 -76.31 -34.09 -52.54
CA VAL A 912 -76.08 -34.73 -51.22
C VAL A 912 -74.82 -34.18 -50.56
N LEU A 913 -73.89 -33.60 -51.33
CA LEU A 913 -72.64 -33.07 -50.81
C LEU A 913 -72.77 -31.66 -50.21
N PRO A 914 -72.04 -31.36 -49.12
CA PRO A 914 -71.96 -30.01 -48.56
C PRO A 914 -71.21 -29.05 -49.49
N GLN A 915 -71.44 -27.74 -49.29
CA GLN A 915 -70.65 -26.70 -49.96
C GLN A 915 -69.22 -26.66 -49.39
N PRO A 916 -68.19 -26.39 -50.22
CA PRO A 916 -68.27 -26.00 -51.64
C PRO A 916 -68.32 -27.17 -52.65
N LEU A 917 -68.12 -28.42 -52.20
CA LEU A 917 -68.02 -29.61 -53.06
C LEU A 917 -69.28 -29.88 -53.88
N GLY A 918 -70.46 -29.76 -53.28
CA GLY A 918 -71.73 -29.88 -54.01
C GLY A 918 -71.90 -28.80 -55.08
N GLY A 919 -71.39 -27.58 -54.82
CA GLY A 919 -71.33 -26.51 -55.82
C GLY A 919 -70.37 -26.83 -56.97
N TRP A 920 -69.19 -27.38 -56.67
CA TRP A 920 -68.21 -27.78 -57.68
C TRP A 920 -68.73 -28.86 -58.62
N LEU A 921 -69.38 -29.90 -58.09
CA LEU A 921 -69.94 -30.98 -58.93
C LEU A 921 -71.18 -30.52 -59.72
N SER A 922 -71.96 -29.59 -59.17
CA SER A 922 -73.08 -28.99 -59.90
C SER A 922 -72.58 -28.13 -61.06
N ALA A 923 -71.59 -27.27 -60.82
CA ALA A 923 -70.94 -26.48 -61.87
C ALA A 923 -70.29 -27.38 -62.92
N LEU A 924 -69.61 -28.46 -62.50
CA LEU A 924 -69.01 -29.41 -63.42
C LEU A 924 -70.07 -30.10 -64.31
N ALA A 925 -71.24 -30.42 -63.77
CA ALA A 925 -72.36 -30.97 -64.54
C ALA A 925 -73.06 -29.95 -65.45
N GLU A 926 -72.87 -28.65 -65.22
CA GLU A 926 -73.36 -27.56 -66.08
C GLU A 926 -72.37 -27.22 -67.21
N ASP A 927 -71.06 -27.31 -66.92
CA ASP A 927 -69.97 -27.04 -67.88
C ASP A 927 -69.73 -28.20 -68.87
N THR A 928 -70.25 -29.40 -68.58
CA THR A 928 -70.14 -30.61 -69.42
C THR A 928 -71.44 -30.92 -70.17
#